data_AF-A0A0A1YHP0-F1
#
_entry.id   AF-A0A0A1YHP0-F1
#
_cell.length_a   1.000
_cell.length_b   1.000
_cell.length_c   1.000
_cell.angle_alpha   90.00
_cell.angle_beta   90.00
_cell.angle_gamma   90.00
#
_symmetry.space_group_name_H-M   'P 1'
#
loop_
_entity.id
_entity.type
_entity.pdbx_description
1 polymer ?
#
loop_
_entity_poly.entity_id
_entity_poly.type
_entity_poly.pdbx_seq_one_letter_code
_entity_poly.pdbx_strand_id
1 'polypeptide(L)'
;MKFQDIPADILTLRVRPADHGSADWRDQAVYSIENDPSRPNEFDLRLKAAMVAVQTVTPIDNRRLNAELAIGRALLAQLANRAADGSMELQIVFFSGPCLEMGELEIGVDDYVEQAMASLERRRNGPKGDQLYKLLERHFCFRQGDYDFFFLTAGPAIDEMLKPPPVQEEEAAGGDDTDLASDPELQAGLEATPGDVQPARSEQPTRSNSFCISGDGLRFVATETPLPQGKSIFLTTRLTKARKHPDRALRLAKGKLHFADWSRTGHIRLLAKAQMTALTQDHVSYLRKWDEFGDLEGELLLEKARQVGVLHVAGAVENRDGTVTVRVIQASEAALKALDKGQVSELRSVEELPDYLLDPALLFKDFASGIERSAENPPSSPQDEPQANPKHYEVVEFDKASNTLKLKTERFPEKSGMLILSLAGEVAQIKRRLVARRLILEGRAANPQLGPLIEEKGVITQTRRPSPVEPLTAFVLNKVFKSTPTPKQLDAIRCALETPDIALIQGPPGTGKTTVIAAILERLNEMADKRGTTIKGQVLLTGFQHDAVENMIERLSLNSLPVPKFGKRANATTDDASLFEERLDGWCGKLSSQLRERNPQIAEIEQETEMRHLYLQYLQTPTRVLGARLASRIAALGIAVLGEERVRQAENLQKKLCLEEKLNDANPQWLDVVRRLRCRPESFADDGPERAADALADLSDVLDSEDLALLDDASLWRNENGLPPFLQRLATLKRTLLARFSAPPVFRIEKANDEIVALAGLAIEQIKLKGYSGRDRKSAALAEFLAQLDNNPRAMLEAVSDYSFAFAATCQQSVNRSMQYQKGIRGGDTNLNQQQLEYEYVIVDEAARVSPRDLMVPMAQGKRIILVGDHRQLPHIIDDEVARRMEDGENSASETEWLEKSMFHYLFSERLKTLEEGDKITRRVTLDKQYRMHELLGEFISRNFYERFDPSEKFGSGRPAEDFVHALPDTGGKPAAWLAVPVEKGKHRRSGTSWIRPIEATLIVRQLLAWMNCEAGKDLTFGVISFYKAQAEYIRQQLGTLGENDKRLRIGTVDSFQGMEFDVVFLSTVRTVPQHWKPATYDREEQAQSLFGHLCLYNRLNVSMSRQKKLLVVVGDPSLLEGDLAAEFIPGLVDFHKLCCEQGVVLEC
;
A
#
# COMPACT_ATOMS: atom_id res chain seq x y z
N MET A 1 -37.49 -8.47 18.97
CA MET A 1 -38.90 -8.00 19.09
C MET A 1 -39.28 -7.65 20.52
N LYS A 2 -40.21 -6.71 20.71
CA LYS A 2 -40.99 -6.48 21.94
C LYS A 2 -42.26 -7.33 21.92
N PHE A 3 -42.93 -7.47 23.07
CA PHE A 3 -44.17 -8.27 23.17
C PHE A 3 -45.31 -7.72 22.30
N GLN A 4 -45.35 -6.41 22.08
CA GLN A 4 -46.34 -5.76 21.19
C GLN A 4 -46.09 -6.05 19.70
N ASP A 5 -44.88 -6.51 19.35
CA ASP A 5 -44.49 -6.79 17.97
C ASP A 5 -44.81 -8.25 17.58
N ILE A 6 -45.36 -9.05 18.51
CA ILE A 6 -45.76 -10.43 18.25
C ILE A 6 -46.90 -10.43 17.22
N PRO A 7 -46.80 -11.19 16.10
CA PRO A 7 -47.73 -11.12 14.98
C PRO A 7 -49.05 -11.90 15.22
N ALA A 8 -49.63 -11.76 16.41
CA ALA A 8 -50.87 -12.40 16.85
C ALA A 8 -51.73 -11.45 17.69
N ASP A 9 -53.02 -11.78 17.85
CA ASP A 9 -53.92 -11.00 18.71
C ASP A 9 -53.47 -11.08 20.18
N ILE A 10 -53.24 -9.92 20.80
CA ILE A 10 -52.88 -9.81 22.21
C ILE A 10 -54.17 -9.66 23.03
N LEU A 11 -54.51 -10.68 23.80
CA LEU A 11 -55.55 -10.60 24.82
C LEU A 11 -55.02 -9.79 26.01
N THR A 12 -55.59 -8.61 26.25
CA THR A 12 -55.24 -7.79 27.42
C THR A 12 -56.37 -7.84 28.43
N LEU A 13 -56.07 -8.29 29.65
CA LEU A 13 -57.01 -8.40 30.76
C LEU A 13 -56.44 -7.65 31.97
N ARG A 14 -57.31 -7.16 32.87
CA ARG A 14 -56.84 -6.53 34.11
C ARG A 14 -56.93 -7.50 35.27
N VAL A 15 -55.83 -7.69 35.99
CA VAL A 15 -55.71 -8.65 37.10
C VAL A 15 -55.24 -7.96 38.39
N ARG A 16 -55.69 -8.48 39.53
CA ARG A 16 -55.27 -8.08 40.88
C ARG A 16 -54.80 -9.31 41.66
N PRO A 17 -53.84 -9.17 42.57
CA PRO A 17 -53.37 -10.31 43.36
C PRO A 17 -54.47 -10.73 44.35
N ALA A 18 -54.67 -12.04 44.51
CA ALA A 18 -55.64 -12.62 45.44
C ALA A 18 -55.15 -12.48 46.90
N ASP A 19 -53.83 -12.53 47.11
CA ASP A 19 -53.19 -12.37 48.41
C ASP A 19 -52.37 -11.07 48.49
N HIS A 20 -52.46 -10.35 49.62
CA HIS A 20 -51.71 -9.10 49.88
C HIS A 20 -50.20 -9.30 50.16
N GLY A 21 -49.60 -10.41 49.74
CA GLY A 21 -48.20 -10.77 49.99
C GLY A 21 -47.19 -9.94 49.19
N SER A 22 -46.07 -9.58 49.81
CA SER A 22 -45.05 -8.62 49.35
C SER A 22 -44.10 -9.10 48.23
N ALA A 23 -44.53 -10.02 47.36
CA ALA A 23 -43.70 -10.44 46.23
C ALA A 23 -43.74 -9.36 45.12
N ASP A 24 -42.58 -8.92 44.63
CA ASP A 24 -42.51 -7.95 43.53
C ASP A 24 -42.91 -8.65 42.22
N TRP A 25 -44.18 -8.51 41.84
CA TRP A 25 -44.80 -9.15 40.66
C TRP A 25 -44.95 -8.17 39.48
N ARG A 26 -44.17 -7.09 39.48
CA ARG A 26 -44.24 -5.99 38.50
C ARG A 26 -43.44 -6.30 37.24
N ASP A 27 -43.98 -5.88 36.09
CA ASP A 27 -43.35 -5.84 34.76
C ASP A 27 -42.50 -7.07 34.42
N GLN A 28 -43.04 -8.25 34.70
CA GLN A 28 -42.37 -9.54 34.55
C GLN A 28 -43.03 -10.42 33.47
N ALA A 29 -42.20 -11.26 32.87
CA ALA A 29 -42.65 -12.35 32.02
C ALA A 29 -43.43 -13.40 32.83
N VAL A 30 -44.53 -13.89 32.27
CA VAL A 30 -45.36 -14.94 32.83
C VAL A 30 -45.11 -16.22 32.04
N TYR A 31 -44.61 -17.25 32.72
CA TYR A 31 -44.18 -18.52 32.11
C TYR A 31 -45.31 -19.53 31.98
N SER A 32 -46.28 -19.51 32.90
CA SER A 32 -47.53 -20.28 32.79
C SER A 32 -48.67 -19.57 33.51
N ILE A 33 -49.89 -19.87 33.06
CA ILE A 33 -51.15 -19.41 33.66
C ILE A 33 -51.98 -20.66 33.88
N GLU A 34 -52.24 -20.98 35.14
CA GLU A 34 -52.99 -22.17 35.53
C GLU A 34 -54.28 -21.75 36.24
N ASN A 35 -55.36 -22.48 35.97
CA ASN A 35 -56.61 -22.34 36.74
C ASN A 35 -56.67 -23.50 37.73
N ASP A 36 -56.86 -23.17 39.01
CA ASP A 36 -57.13 -24.14 40.06
C ASP A 36 -58.64 -24.48 40.07
N PRO A 37 -59.04 -25.74 39.77
CA PRO A 37 -60.45 -26.14 39.76
C PRO A 37 -61.19 -25.91 41.08
N SER A 38 -60.46 -25.79 42.19
CA SER A 38 -61.02 -25.49 43.51
C SER A 38 -61.34 -24.00 43.72
N ARG A 39 -60.76 -23.11 42.90
CA ARG A 39 -60.88 -21.65 42.99
C ARG A 39 -61.17 -21.05 41.60
N PRO A 40 -62.41 -21.18 41.09
CA PRO A 40 -62.75 -20.88 39.69
C PRO A 40 -62.58 -19.40 39.27
N ASN A 41 -62.37 -18.49 40.22
CA ASN A 41 -62.17 -17.07 39.99
C ASN A 41 -60.71 -16.62 40.12
N GLU A 42 -59.79 -17.53 40.47
CA GLU A 42 -58.36 -17.27 40.66
C GLU A 42 -57.51 -18.01 39.61
N PHE A 43 -56.41 -17.37 39.23
CA PHE A 43 -55.43 -17.92 38.29
C PHE A 43 -54.05 -17.85 38.92
N ASP A 44 -53.30 -18.94 38.87
CA ASP A 44 -51.92 -18.98 39.33
C ASP A 44 -50.98 -18.58 38.18
N LEU A 45 -50.32 -17.43 38.34
CA LEU A 45 -49.30 -16.95 37.42
C LEU A 45 -47.92 -17.44 37.88
N ARG A 46 -47.23 -18.20 37.04
CA ARG A 46 -45.84 -18.58 37.29
C ARG A 46 -44.89 -17.52 36.75
N LEU A 47 -44.18 -16.86 37.65
CA LEU A 47 -43.09 -15.90 37.36
C LEU A 47 -41.72 -16.58 37.52
N LYS A 48 -40.62 -15.87 37.23
CA LYS A 48 -39.26 -16.44 37.25
C LYS A 48 -38.87 -17.03 38.62
N ALA A 49 -39.26 -16.37 39.71
CA ALA A 49 -38.88 -16.74 41.08
C ALA A 49 -40.06 -16.90 42.04
N ALA A 50 -41.30 -16.80 41.56
CA ALA A 50 -42.50 -16.84 42.40
C ALA A 50 -43.73 -17.35 41.63
N MET A 51 -44.71 -17.84 42.36
CA MET A 51 -46.06 -18.12 41.86
C MET A 51 -47.02 -17.16 42.55
N VAL A 52 -47.87 -16.48 41.78
CA VAL A 52 -48.76 -15.43 42.27
C VAL A 52 -50.19 -15.75 41.85
N ALA A 53 -51.07 -15.95 42.82
CA ALA A 53 -52.50 -16.10 42.59
C ALA A 53 -53.11 -14.72 42.26
N VAL A 54 -53.84 -14.62 41.15
CA VAL A 54 -54.48 -13.39 40.69
C VAL A 54 -55.95 -13.61 40.34
N GLN A 55 -56.76 -12.57 40.52
CA GLN A 55 -58.16 -12.51 40.11
C GLN A 55 -58.33 -11.46 39.01
N THR A 56 -59.13 -11.76 38.00
CA THR A 56 -59.53 -10.78 36.97
C THR A 56 -60.46 -9.73 37.56
N VAL A 57 -60.28 -8.46 37.19
CA VAL A 57 -61.08 -7.34 37.70
C VAL A 57 -62.55 -7.40 37.24
N THR A 58 -62.82 -7.99 36.06
CA THR A 58 -64.18 -8.13 35.54
C THR A 58 -64.61 -9.60 35.41
N PRO A 59 -65.89 -9.95 35.66
CA PRO A 59 -66.40 -11.31 35.45
C PRO A 59 -66.38 -11.78 34.00
N ILE A 60 -66.38 -10.85 33.04
CA ILE A 60 -66.32 -11.14 31.60
C ILE A 60 -64.92 -11.64 31.22
N ASP A 61 -63.89 -10.97 31.74
CA ASP A 61 -62.48 -11.35 31.53
C ASP A 61 -62.18 -12.72 32.11
N ASN A 62 -62.76 -13.04 33.27
CA ASN A 62 -62.66 -14.37 33.88
C ASN A 62 -63.15 -15.47 32.93
N ARG A 63 -64.38 -15.33 32.41
CA ARG A 63 -64.97 -16.31 31.48
C ARG A 63 -64.16 -16.45 30.20
N ARG A 64 -63.65 -15.33 29.68
CA ARG A 64 -62.85 -15.29 28.46
C ARG A 64 -61.51 -16.00 28.62
N LEU A 65 -60.80 -15.75 29.73
CA LEU A 65 -59.53 -16.41 30.02
C LEU A 65 -59.71 -17.91 30.26
N ASN A 66 -60.74 -18.29 31.02
CA ASN A 66 -61.09 -19.69 31.25
C ASN A 66 -61.43 -20.44 29.96
N ALA A 67 -62.15 -19.81 29.04
CA ALA A 67 -62.47 -20.40 27.75
C ALA A 67 -61.22 -20.64 26.89
N GLU A 68 -60.23 -19.74 26.89
CA GLU A 68 -58.99 -19.92 26.13
C GLU A 68 -58.03 -20.94 26.77
N LEU A 69 -57.88 -20.94 28.10
CA LEU A 69 -57.03 -21.89 28.83
C LEU A 69 -57.55 -23.33 28.71
N ALA A 70 -58.87 -23.53 28.70
CA ALA A 70 -59.48 -24.85 28.53
C ALA A 70 -59.16 -25.50 27.16
N ILE A 71 -58.77 -24.71 26.15
CA ILE A 71 -58.38 -25.21 24.82
C ILE A 71 -56.96 -25.81 24.85
N GLY A 72 -56.14 -25.48 25.86
CA GLY A 72 -54.79 -26.06 26.02
C GLY A 72 -53.78 -25.60 24.96
N ARG A 73 -53.94 -24.37 24.45
CA ARG A 73 -53.04 -23.77 23.45
C ARG A 73 -51.71 -23.35 24.08
N ALA A 74 -50.64 -23.35 23.30
CA ALA A 74 -49.41 -22.68 23.69
C ALA A 74 -49.68 -21.17 23.86
N LEU A 75 -49.02 -20.55 24.84
CA LEU A 75 -49.19 -19.13 25.14
C LEU A 75 -47.87 -18.46 25.50
N LEU A 76 -47.79 -17.16 25.25
CA LEU A 76 -46.79 -16.24 25.82
C LEU A 76 -47.55 -15.17 26.60
N ALA A 77 -47.07 -14.80 27.78
CA ALA A 77 -47.75 -13.80 28.60
C ALA A 77 -46.79 -12.86 29.34
N GLN A 78 -47.21 -11.63 29.58
CA GLN A 78 -46.47 -10.66 30.39
C GLN A 78 -47.41 -9.79 31.23
N LEU A 79 -46.89 -9.28 32.34
CA LEU A 79 -47.53 -8.23 33.13
C LEU A 79 -47.00 -6.86 32.68
N ALA A 80 -47.89 -5.90 32.47
CA ALA A 80 -47.57 -4.55 32.05
C ALA A 80 -48.53 -3.51 32.68
N ASN A 81 -48.24 -2.23 32.51
CA ASN A 81 -49.16 -1.10 32.72
C ASN A 81 -49.94 -1.13 34.06
N ARG A 82 -49.24 -0.85 35.15
CA ARG A 82 -49.86 -0.75 36.48
C ARG A 82 -50.86 0.41 36.56
N ALA A 83 -52.06 0.14 37.08
CA ALA A 83 -53.02 1.19 37.44
C ALA A 83 -52.83 1.71 38.87
N ALA A 84 -53.39 2.89 39.12
CA ALA A 84 -53.42 3.53 40.44
C ALA A 84 -54.12 2.67 41.52
N ASP A 85 -55.02 1.77 41.13
CA ASP A 85 -55.75 0.86 42.01
C ASP A 85 -54.96 -0.41 42.39
N GLY A 86 -53.70 -0.52 41.96
CA GLY A 86 -52.84 -1.68 42.23
C GLY A 86 -53.06 -2.87 41.30
N SER A 87 -53.98 -2.78 40.32
CA SER A 87 -54.14 -3.80 39.28
C SER A 87 -53.09 -3.66 38.17
N MET A 88 -52.84 -4.77 37.47
CA MET A 88 -51.92 -4.83 36.32
C MET A 88 -52.62 -5.35 35.07
N GLU A 89 -52.12 -4.98 33.91
CA GLU A 89 -52.54 -5.57 32.64
C GLU A 89 -51.77 -6.88 32.42
N LEU A 90 -52.50 -7.99 32.33
CA LEU A 90 -52.00 -9.27 31.89
C LEU A 90 -52.23 -9.37 30.37
N GLN A 91 -51.14 -9.28 29.61
CA GLN A 91 -51.14 -9.42 28.16
C GLN A 91 -50.78 -10.85 27.79
N ILE A 92 -51.64 -11.52 27.02
CA ILE A 92 -51.51 -12.94 26.67
C ILE A 92 -51.67 -13.10 25.17
N VAL A 93 -50.81 -13.90 24.56
CA VAL A 93 -50.93 -14.33 23.17
C VAL A 93 -51.13 -15.83 23.16
N PHE A 94 -52.19 -16.30 22.49
CA PHE A 94 -52.46 -17.71 22.28
C PHE A 94 -52.08 -18.14 20.86
N PHE A 95 -51.46 -19.31 20.73
CA PHE A 95 -51.01 -19.88 19.46
C PHE A 95 -51.78 -21.15 19.10
N SER A 96 -51.73 -21.52 17.82
CA SER A 96 -52.37 -22.73 17.32
C SER A 96 -51.57 -23.99 17.70
N GLY A 97 -52.15 -24.81 18.58
CA GLY A 97 -51.58 -26.08 19.03
C GLY A 97 -50.48 -25.94 20.09
N PRO A 98 -49.76 -27.04 20.40
CA PRO A 98 -48.65 -27.03 21.37
C PRO A 98 -47.41 -26.33 20.82
N CYS A 99 -46.53 -25.89 21.73
CA CYS A 99 -45.23 -25.30 21.41
C CYS A 99 -44.33 -26.35 20.75
N LEU A 100 -43.66 -25.97 19.67
CA LEU A 100 -42.71 -26.83 18.95
C LEU A 100 -41.30 -26.61 19.51
N GLU A 101 -40.58 -27.67 19.86
CA GLU A 101 -39.17 -27.59 20.23
C GLU A 101 -38.32 -27.73 18.96
N MET A 102 -37.70 -26.64 18.50
CA MET A 102 -36.96 -26.58 17.23
C MET A 102 -35.47 -26.27 17.39
N GLY A 103 -35.02 -25.84 18.58
CA GLY A 103 -33.60 -25.57 18.83
C GLY A 103 -33.05 -24.40 18.01
N GLU A 104 -31.74 -24.40 17.77
CA GLU A 104 -31.11 -23.39 16.90
C GLU A 104 -31.28 -23.77 15.44
N LEU A 105 -31.77 -22.84 14.63
CA LEU A 105 -32.05 -23.04 13.22
C LEU A 105 -31.30 -22.03 12.36
N GLU A 106 -30.50 -22.53 11.43
CA GLU A 106 -29.73 -21.70 10.49
C GLU A 106 -30.55 -21.44 9.23
N ILE A 107 -30.69 -20.16 8.88
CA ILE A 107 -31.43 -19.64 7.73
C ILE A 107 -30.46 -18.96 6.76
N GLY A 108 -30.33 -19.51 5.56
CA GLY A 108 -29.58 -18.89 4.48
C GLY A 108 -30.31 -17.69 3.89
N VAL A 109 -29.57 -16.59 3.72
CA VAL A 109 -30.03 -15.31 3.16
C VAL A 109 -29.30 -15.05 1.85
N ASP A 110 -30.04 -14.91 0.75
CA ASP A 110 -29.48 -14.68 -0.58
C ASP A 110 -29.59 -13.21 -1.05
N ASP A 111 -29.08 -12.94 -2.25
CA ASP A 111 -29.11 -11.60 -2.86
C ASP A 111 -30.54 -11.05 -3.03
N TYR A 112 -31.55 -11.94 -3.16
CA TYR A 112 -32.94 -11.55 -3.27
C TYR A 112 -33.46 -10.95 -1.95
N VAL A 113 -33.12 -11.55 -0.81
CA VAL A 113 -33.52 -11.02 0.50
C VAL A 113 -32.87 -9.67 0.79
N GLU A 114 -31.61 -9.47 0.39
CA GLU A 114 -30.94 -8.17 0.52
C GLU A 114 -31.69 -7.08 -0.27
N GLN A 115 -32.04 -7.38 -1.53
CA GLN A 115 -32.77 -6.45 -2.40
C GLN A 115 -34.20 -6.19 -1.88
N ALA A 116 -34.89 -7.24 -1.42
CA ALA A 116 -36.22 -7.13 -0.85
C ALA A 116 -36.21 -6.21 0.39
N MET A 117 -35.24 -6.36 1.29
CA MET A 117 -35.10 -5.48 2.45
C MET A 117 -34.79 -4.03 2.10
N ALA A 118 -33.88 -3.79 1.14
CA ALA A 118 -33.59 -2.42 0.67
C ALA A 118 -34.84 -1.74 0.09
N SER A 119 -35.65 -2.49 -0.67
CA SER A 119 -36.92 -2.00 -1.22
C SER A 119 -37.96 -1.68 -0.12
N LEU A 120 -38.06 -2.54 0.90
CA LEU A 120 -39.02 -2.41 1.99
C LEU A 120 -38.71 -1.22 2.91
N GLU A 121 -37.43 -0.93 3.14
CA GLU A 121 -36.96 0.22 3.94
C GLU A 121 -36.95 1.56 3.18
N ARG A 122 -37.22 1.56 1.86
CA ARG A 122 -37.12 2.76 0.99
C ARG A 122 -35.74 3.46 1.09
N ARG A 123 -34.66 2.70 1.23
CA ARG A 123 -33.28 3.21 1.28
C ARG A 123 -32.49 2.69 0.08
N ARG A 124 -31.79 3.58 -0.63
CA ARG A 124 -30.93 3.22 -1.78
C ARG A 124 -29.75 2.32 -1.39
N ASN A 125 -29.27 2.41 -0.14
CA ASN A 125 -28.24 1.55 0.44
C ASN A 125 -28.77 0.96 1.76
N GLY A 126 -29.48 -0.17 1.67
CA GLY A 126 -29.93 -0.93 2.85
C GLY A 126 -28.78 -1.63 3.59
N PRO A 127 -29.01 -2.15 4.81
CA PRO A 127 -28.04 -2.94 5.55
C PRO A 127 -27.66 -4.21 4.77
N LYS A 128 -26.37 -4.59 4.78
CA LYS A 128 -25.81 -5.78 4.11
C LYS A 128 -25.00 -6.64 5.07
N GLY A 129 -24.82 -7.92 4.74
CA GLY A 129 -24.04 -8.87 5.55
C GLY A 129 -24.51 -8.93 7.01
N ASP A 130 -23.58 -8.88 7.97
CA ASP A 130 -23.88 -8.98 9.41
C ASP A 130 -24.88 -7.95 9.94
N GLN A 131 -24.93 -6.75 9.35
CA GLN A 131 -25.92 -5.74 9.76
C GLN A 131 -27.33 -6.17 9.37
N LEU A 132 -27.48 -6.80 8.20
CA LEU A 132 -28.74 -7.37 7.75
C LEU A 132 -29.12 -8.57 8.62
N TYR A 133 -28.19 -9.48 8.90
CA TYR A 133 -28.45 -10.68 9.69
C TYR A 133 -28.91 -10.34 11.11
N LYS A 134 -28.21 -9.43 11.80
CA LYS A 134 -28.63 -8.94 13.12
C LYS A 134 -29.98 -8.23 13.08
N LEU A 135 -30.30 -7.56 11.98
CA LEU A 135 -31.59 -6.91 11.80
C LEU A 135 -32.71 -7.95 11.61
N LEU A 136 -32.49 -8.98 10.78
CA LEU A 136 -33.40 -10.11 10.61
C LEU A 136 -33.62 -10.86 11.94
N GLU A 137 -32.55 -11.13 12.71
CA GLU A 137 -32.67 -11.71 14.06
C GLU A 137 -33.58 -10.87 14.97
N ARG A 138 -33.43 -9.54 14.94
CA ARG A 138 -34.27 -8.62 15.74
C ARG A 138 -35.74 -8.65 15.33
N HIS A 139 -36.02 -8.80 14.03
CA HIS A 139 -37.38 -8.87 13.48
C HIS A 139 -38.05 -10.23 13.73
N PHE A 140 -37.31 -11.34 13.75
CA PHE A 140 -37.90 -12.68 13.76
C PHE A 140 -37.69 -13.49 15.06
N CYS A 141 -36.81 -13.06 15.96
CA CYS A 141 -36.64 -13.67 17.28
C CYS A 141 -37.29 -12.84 18.41
N PHE A 142 -38.04 -13.54 19.27
CA PHE A 142 -38.63 -13.03 20.50
C PHE A 142 -37.98 -13.72 21.70
N ARG A 143 -37.46 -12.97 22.66
CA ARG A 143 -36.84 -13.53 23.87
C ARG A 143 -37.72 -13.29 25.08
N GLN A 144 -38.01 -14.37 25.82
CA GLN A 144 -38.73 -14.29 27.09
C GLN A 144 -37.96 -15.04 28.19
N GLY A 145 -37.35 -14.27 29.09
CA GLY A 145 -36.46 -14.81 30.10
C GLY A 145 -35.21 -15.43 29.49
N ASP A 146 -34.99 -16.72 29.78
CA ASP A 146 -33.83 -17.49 29.32
C ASP A 146 -34.12 -18.31 28.04
N TYR A 147 -35.30 -18.12 27.44
CA TYR A 147 -35.74 -18.83 26.24
C TYR A 147 -35.96 -17.89 25.05
N ASP A 148 -35.55 -18.35 23.87
CA ASP A 148 -35.81 -17.71 22.59
C ASP A 148 -36.95 -18.43 21.86
N PHE A 149 -37.78 -17.65 21.17
CA PHE A 149 -38.94 -18.10 20.43
C PHE A 149 -39.00 -17.43 19.05
N PHE A 150 -39.63 -18.12 18.10
CA PHE A 150 -40.04 -17.57 16.81
C PHE A 150 -41.43 -18.10 16.42
N PHE A 151 -42.07 -17.43 15.48
CA PHE A 151 -43.47 -17.69 15.12
C PHE A 151 -43.56 -18.24 13.69
N LEU A 152 -44.25 -19.37 13.50
CA LEU A 152 -44.32 -20.02 12.20
C LEU A 152 -45.71 -20.49 11.80
N THR A 153 -45.96 -20.58 10.50
CA THR A 153 -47.11 -21.26 9.88
C THR A 153 -46.62 -22.31 8.88
N ALA A 154 -47.34 -23.43 8.76
CA ALA A 154 -46.99 -24.53 7.87
C ALA A 154 -48.25 -25.21 7.29
N GLY A 155 -48.07 -26.06 6.28
CA GLY A 155 -49.17 -26.79 5.65
C GLY A 155 -50.09 -25.89 4.80
N PRO A 156 -51.42 -26.08 4.81
CA PRO A 156 -52.34 -25.28 3.96
C PRO A 156 -52.30 -23.77 4.23
N ALA A 157 -51.83 -23.34 5.41
CA ALA A 157 -51.77 -21.93 5.80
C ALA A 157 -50.76 -21.10 4.98
N ILE A 158 -49.81 -21.74 4.30
CA ILE A 158 -48.79 -21.06 3.49
C ILE A 158 -49.09 -21.05 1.98
N ASP A 159 -50.20 -21.65 1.52
CA ASP A 159 -50.51 -21.82 0.08
C ASP A 159 -50.46 -20.54 -0.73
N GLU A 160 -51.00 -19.46 -0.18
CA GLU A 160 -51.01 -18.16 -0.85
C GLU A 160 -49.60 -17.59 -0.95
N MET A 161 -48.75 -17.88 0.03
CA MET A 161 -47.35 -17.45 0.07
C MET A 161 -46.44 -18.28 -0.82
N LEU A 162 -46.91 -19.41 -1.35
CA LEU A 162 -46.22 -20.26 -2.33
C LEU A 162 -46.51 -19.83 -3.78
N LYS A 163 -47.57 -19.04 -4.04
CA LYS A 163 -47.92 -18.53 -5.39
C LYS A 163 -46.98 -17.42 -5.87
N PRO A 164 -46.50 -17.40 -7.12
CA PRO A 164 -45.63 -16.32 -7.61
C PRO A 164 -46.32 -14.95 -7.53
N PRO A 165 -45.58 -13.84 -7.35
CA PRO A 165 -46.18 -12.52 -7.28
C PRO A 165 -46.90 -12.17 -8.60
N PRO A 166 -48.01 -11.42 -8.55
CA PRO A 166 -48.63 -10.89 -9.76
C PRO A 166 -47.65 -9.94 -10.44
N VAL A 167 -47.48 -10.10 -11.76
CA VAL A 167 -46.73 -9.14 -12.60
C VAL A 167 -47.42 -7.79 -12.44
N GLN A 168 -46.72 -6.79 -11.89
CA GLN A 168 -47.23 -5.43 -11.83
C GLN A 168 -47.12 -4.83 -13.23
N GLU A 169 -48.25 -4.68 -13.93
CA GLU A 169 -48.37 -3.71 -15.01
C GLU A 169 -48.21 -2.32 -14.39
N GLU A 170 -47.13 -1.62 -14.72
CA GLU A 170 -46.94 -0.24 -14.32
C GLU A 170 -48.05 0.62 -14.92
N GLU A 171 -48.86 1.25 -14.05
CA GLU A 171 -49.76 2.34 -14.42
C GLU A 171 -48.92 3.50 -14.97
N ALA A 172 -48.90 3.63 -16.30
CA ALA A 172 -48.35 4.77 -16.99
C ALA A 172 -49.17 6.03 -16.65
N ALA A 173 -48.58 6.92 -15.83
CA ALA A 173 -48.98 8.31 -15.76
C ALA A 173 -48.33 9.05 -16.95
N GLY A 174 -49.16 9.70 -17.77
CA GLY A 174 -48.84 10.10 -19.13
C GLY A 174 -47.86 11.25 -19.32
N GLY A 175 -47.38 11.38 -20.56
CA GLY A 175 -46.63 12.53 -21.07
C GLY A 175 -45.83 12.21 -22.35
N ASP A 176 -46.49 12.34 -23.50
CA ASP A 176 -46.03 12.59 -24.89
C ASP A 176 -44.85 11.83 -25.54
N ASP A 177 -45.24 11.02 -26.54
CA ASP A 177 -44.74 10.92 -27.93
C ASP A 177 -43.27 11.24 -28.25
N THR A 178 -42.51 10.24 -28.73
CA THR A 178 -42.37 9.94 -30.17
C THR A 178 -41.36 8.81 -30.43
N ASP A 179 -41.81 7.84 -31.24
CA ASP A 179 -41.10 6.99 -32.21
C ASP A 179 -39.70 6.41 -31.89
N LEU A 180 -39.59 5.08 -31.90
CA LEU A 180 -38.83 4.36 -32.92
C LEU A 180 -39.18 2.86 -32.94
N ALA A 181 -39.29 2.36 -34.16
CA ALA A 181 -39.91 1.11 -34.59
C ALA A 181 -39.33 -0.18 -33.98
N SER A 182 -40.25 -1.13 -33.80
CA SER A 182 -40.07 -2.56 -33.57
C SER A 182 -39.35 -3.27 -34.72
N ASP A 183 -38.37 -4.12 -34.38
CA ASP A 183 -37.81 -5.12 -35.29
C ASP A 183 -37.97 -6.53 -34.68
N PRO A 184 -38.91 -7.37 -35.15
CA PRO A 184 -39.22 -8.66 -34.56
C PRO A 184 -38.46 -9.81 -35.25
N GLU A 185 -37.15 -9.95 -35.02
CA GLU A 185 -36.36 -11.09 -35.52
C GLU A 185 -35.38 -11.74 -34.52
N LEU A 186 -35.53 -11.50 -33.21
CA LEU A 186 -34.60 -12.04 -32.18
C LEU A 186 -35.20 -13.05 -31.17
N GLN A 187 -36.27 -13.76 -31.54
CA GLN A 187 -36.84 -14.85 -30.73
C GLN A 187 -37.00 -16.16 -31.52
N ALA A 188 -35.90 -16.72 -32.00
CA ALA A 188 -35.83 -18.14 -32.33
C ALA A 188 -34.37 -18.61 -32.31
N GLY A 189 -33.94 -19.29 -31.25
CA GLY A 189 -32.62 -19.92 -31.21
C GLY A 189 -32.00 -20.07 -29.82
N LEU A 190 -32.66 -20.81 -28.92
CA LEU A 190 -32.00 -21.40 -27.76
C LEU A 190 -32.49 -22.84 -27.61
N GLU A 191 -31.97 -23.72 -28.46
CA GLU A 191 -31.94 -25.15 -28.19
C GLU A 191 -30.88 -25.40 -27.10
N ALA A 192 -31.33 -25.96 -25.97
CA ALA A 192 -30.49 -26.30 -24.84
C ALA A 192 -29.59 -27.50 -25.17
N THR A 193 -28.28 -27.36 -24.94
CA THR A 193 -27.33 -28.48 -24.92
C THR A 193 -27.23 -29.05 -23.49
N PRO A 194 -27.08 -30.37 -23.30
CA PRO A 194 -27.01 -30.98 -21.98
C PRO A 194 -25.59 -30.89 -21.43
N GLY A 195 -25.38 -30.06 -20.40
CA GLY A 195 -24.09 -29.84 -19.76
C GLY A 195 -24.06 -28.71 -18.74
N ASP A 196 -25.07 -27.83 -18.78
CA ASP A 196 -25.28 -26.84 -17.72
C ASP A 196 -25.67 -27.54 -16.42
N VAL A 197 -24.73 -27.64 -15.48
CA VAL A 197 -25.08 -27.69 -14.06
C VAL A 197 -25.68 -26.32 -13.75
N GLN A 198 -26.99 -26.22 -13.96
CA GLN A 198 -27.79 -25.10 -13.48
C GLN A 198 -27.46 -24.89 -12.00
N PRO A 199 -27.34 -23.64 -11.52
CA PRO A 199 -27.26 -23.40 -10.08
C PRO A 199 -28.40 -24.21 -9.47
N ALA A 200 -28.12 -25.02 -8.44
CA ALA A 200 -29.11 -25.85 -7.78
C ALA A 200 -30.36 -24.98 -7.62
N ARG A 201 -31.38 -25.22 -8.46
CA ARG A 201 -32.63 -24.47 -8.37
C ARG A 201 -33.04 -24.73 -6.94
N SER A 202 -33.13 -23.69 -6.11
CA SER A 202 -33.79 -23.79 -4.81
C SER A 202 -35.05 -24.59 -5.08
N GLU A 203 -35.21 -25.74 -4.42
CA GLU A 203 -36.38 -26.58 -4.67
C GLU A 203 -37.61 -25.68 -4.62
N GLN A 204 -38.52 -25.83 -5.59
CA GLN A 204 -39.72 -25.01 -5.58
C GLN A 204 -40.39 -25.18 -4.21
N PRO A 205 -40.76 -24.08 -3.53
CA PRO A 205 -41.26 -24.17 -2.18
C PRO A 205 -42.61 -24.91 -2.23
N THR A 206 -42.66 -26.06 -1.57
CA THR A 206 -43.85 -26.92 -1.45
C THR A 206 -44.31 -26.98 0.00
N ARG A 207 -45.53 -27.49 0.24
CA ARG A 207 -46.06 -27.68 1.59
C ARG A 207 -45.22 -28.63 2.46
N SER A 208 -44.48 -29.56 1.84
CA SER A 208 -43.73 -30.61 2.54
C SER A 208 -42.30 -30.20 2.90
N ASN A 209 -41.70 -29.24 2.18
CA ASN A 209 -40.32 -28.81 2.40
C ASN A 209 -40.21 -27.33 2.84
N SER A 210 -41.32 -26.65 3.13
CA SER A 210 -41.31 -25.23 3.48
C SER A 210 -42.26 -24.87 4.63
N PHE A 211 -41.88 -23.86 5.40
CA PHE A 211 -42.74 -23.19 6.38
C PHE A 211 -42.52 -21.68 6.32
N CYS A 212 -43.46 -20.89 6.80
CA CYS A 212 -43.36 -19.43 6.85
C CYS A 212 -43.07 -18.96 8.26
N ILE A 213 -42.07 -18.11 8.42
CA ILE A 213 -41.74 -17.42 9.67
C ILE A 213 -42.33 -16.01 9.64
N SER A 214 -42.98 -15.62 10.73
CA SER A 214 -43.57 -14.29 10.91
C SER A 214 -42.90 -13.55 12.06
N GLY A 215 -42.63 -12.26 11.87
CA GLY A 215 -42.00 -11.40 12.86
C GLY A 215 -42.59 -9.99 12.86
N ASP A 216 -41.85 -9.02 13.40
CA ASP A 216 -42.24 -7.62 13.48
C ASP A 216 -42.38 -7.00 12.08
N GLY A 217 -43.62 -6.88 11.62
CA GLY A 217 -43.97 -6.25 10.33
C GLY A 217 -43.56 -7.03 9.08
N LEU A 218 -42.87 -8.16 9.21
CA LEU A 218 -42.26 -8.92 8.13
C LEU A 218 -42.59 -10.42 8.23
N ARG A 219 -42.58 -11.10 7.08
CA ARG A 219 -42.73 -12.56 6.99
C ARG A 219 -41.84 -13.12 5.88
N PHE A 220 -41.31 -14.32 6.09
CA PHE A 220 -40.54 -15.01 5.05
C PHE A 220 -40.82 -16.50 4.97
N VAL A 221 -40.65 -17.07 3.78
CA VAL A 221 -40.77 -18.52 3.56
C VAL A 221 -39.37 -19.14 3.67
N ALA A 222 -39.23 -20.09 4.58
CA ALA A 222 -38.04 -20.92 4.77
C ALA A 222 -38.24 -22.26 4.05
N THR A 223 -37.38 -22.58 3.09
CA THR A 223 -37.45 -23.80 2.27
C THR A 223 -36.22 -24.65 2.50
N GLU A 224 -36.41 -25.91 2.88
CA GLU A 224 -35.32 -26.86 3.06
C GLU A 224 -34.63 -27.12 1.71
N THR A 225 -33.30 -27.00 1.69
CA THR A 225 -32.47 -27.20 0.51
C THR A 225 -31.33 -28.18 0.85
N PRO A 226 -31.16 -29.27 0.08
CA PRO A 226 -30.11 -30.25 0.33
C PRO A 226 -28.72 -29.70 -0.04
N LEU A 227 -27.71 -30.07 0.76
CA LEU A 227 -26.29 -29.74 0.60
C LEU A 227 -25.46 -30.97 0.21
N PRO A 228 -24.29 -30.77 -0.41
CA PRO A 228 -23.29 -31.84 -0.56
C PRO A 228 -23.00 -32.50 0.80
N GLN A 229 -22.74 -33.81 0.80
CA GLN A 229 -22.48 -34.63 2.01
C GLN A 229 -23.70 -34.92 2.90
N GLY A 230 -24.93 -34.77 2.41
CA GLY A 230 -26.14 -35.23 3.09
C GLY A 230 -26.64 -34.33 4.22
N LYS A 231 -26.23 -33.05 4.25
CA LYS A 231 -26.76 -32.02 5.15
C LYS A 231 -27.88 -31.25 4.43
N SER A 232 -28.75 -30.55 5.17
CA SER A 232 -29.74 -29.61 4.61
C SER A 232 -29.65 -28.25 5.31
N ILE A 233 -30.02 -27.18 4.60
CA ILE A 233 -30.14 -25.82 5.13
C ILE A 233 -31.50 -25.23 4.74
N PHE A 234 -32.07 -24.36 5.56
CA PHE A 234 -33.29 -23.63 5.19
C PHE A 234 -32.93 -22.31 4.51
N LEU A 235 -33.40 -22.11 3.28
CA LEU A 235 -33.19 -20.87 2.53
C LEU A 235 -34.41 -19.98 2.60
N THR A 236 -34.18 -18.69 2.75
CA THR A 236 -35.23 -17.69 2.63
C THR A 236 -35.59 -17.51 1.17
N THR A 237 -36.71 -18.05 0.73
CA THR A 237 -37.11 -18.00 -0.69
C THR A 237 -37.96 -16.76 -1.02
N ARG A 238 -38.60 -16.15 -0.01
CA ARG A 238 -39.50 -14.99 -0.17
C ARG A 238 -39.52 -14.14 1.08
N LEU A 239 -39.47 -12.82 0.95
CA LEU A 239 -39.64 -11.86 2.06
C LEU A 239 -40.73 -10.84 1.72
N THR A 240 -41.71 -10.68 2.60
CA THR A 240 -42.89 -9.84 2.36
C THR A 240 -43.31 -9.07 3.62
N LYS A 241 -44.13 -8.02 3.46
CA LYS A 241 -44.77 -7.34 4.58
C LYS A 241 -45.84 -8.23 5.22
N ALA A 242 -45.94 -8.17 6.55
CA ALA A 242 -46.98 -8.87 7.28
C ALA A 242 -48.38 -8.37 6.88
N ARG A 243 -49.38 -9.28 6.95
CA ARG A 243 -50.79 -8.94 6.75
C ARG A 243 -51.30 -8.00 7.84
N LYS A 244 -52.30 -7.18 7.52
CA LYS A 244 -53.01 -6.31 8.50
C LYS A 244 -53.81 -7.09 9.54
N HIS A 245 -54.10 -8.37 9.32
CA HIS A 245 -54.83 -9.23 10.24
C HIS A 245 -53.96 -10.42 10.70
N PRO A 246 -53.99 -10.77 12.00
CA PRO A 246 -53.18 -11.85 12.57
C PRO A 246 -53.58 -13.21 12.03
N ASP A 247 -52.58 -14.09 11.89
CA ASP A 247 -52.76 -15.41 11.27
C ASP A 247 -53.30 -16.41 12.30
N ARG A 248 -54.51 -16.92 12.08
CA ARG A 248 -55.16 -17.87 13.01
C ARG A 248 -54.45 -19.23 13.06
N ALA A 249 -53.56 -19.53 12.10
CA ALA A 249 -52.79 -20.76 12.06
C ALA A 249 -51.38 -20.63 12.68
N LEU A 250 -51.03 -19.47 13.26
CA LEU A 250 -49.70 -19.20 13.81
C LEU A 250 -49.36 -20.14 14.98
N ARG A 251 -48.20 -20.80 14.92
CA ARG A 251 -47.68 -21.68 15.96
C ARG A 251 -46.47 -21.06 16.65
N LEU A 252 -46.28 -21.41 17.91
CA LEU A 252 -45.11 -21.02 18.71
C LEU A 252 -44.02 -22.07 18.57
N ALA A 253 -42.82 -21.65 18.19
CA ALA A 253 -41.62 -22.49 18.21
C ALA A 253 -40.61 -21.94 19.22
N LYS A 254 -40.05 -22.83 20.03
CA LYS A 254 -38.98 -22.56 20.97
C LYS A 254 -37.66 -22.92 20.32
N GLY A 255 -36.77 -21.93 20.24
CA GLY A 255 -35.58 -21.98 19.42
C GLY A 255 -35.13 -20.60 18.95
N LYS A 256 -33.93 -20.53 18.38
CA LYS A 256 -33.32 -19.28 17.92
C LYS A 256 -32.99 -19.39 16.43
N LEU A 257 -33.31 -18.34 15.68
CA LEU A 257 -32.95 -18.25 14.27
C LEU A 257 -31.58 -17.58 14.14
N HIS A 258 -30.70 -18.19 13.37
CA HIS A 258 -29.41 -17.61 12.97
C HIS A 258 -29.37 -17.44 11.46
N PHE A 259 -29.07 -16.23 10.99
CA PHE A 259 -29.04 -15.93 9.56
C PHE A 259 -27.60 -15.96 9.03
N ALA A 260 -27.38 -16.67 7.93
CA ALA A 260 -26.07 -16.87 7.31
C ALA A 260 -26.08 -16.44 5.84
N ASP A 261 -24.91 -16.02 5.34
CA ASP A 261 -24.73 -15.62 3.94
C ASP A 261 -24.90 -16.82 3.00
N TRP A 262 -25.99 -16.81 2.23
CA TRP A 262 -26.27 -17.72 1.14
C TRP A 262 -26.41 -16.99 -0.20
N SER A 263 -25.81 -15.80 -0.32
CA SER A 263 -25.60 -15.17 -1.62
C SER A 263 -24.85 -16.12 -2.55
N ARG A 264 -24.88 -15.82 -3.86
CA ARG A 264 -24.07 -16.57 -4.83
C ARG A 264 -22.60 -16.63 -4.38
N THR A 265 -22.10 -15.54 -3.82
CA THR A 265 -20.74 -15.41 -3.26
C THR A 265 -20.51 -16.34 -2.07
N GLY A 266 -21.46 -16.40 -1.12
CA GLY A 266 -21.42 -17.31 0.03
C GLY A 266 -21.36 -18.79 -0.38
N HIS A 267 -22.15 -19.18 -1.39
CA HIS A 267 -22.12 -20.54 -1.93
C HIS A 267 -20.78 -20.89 -2.59
N ILE A 268 -20.24 -19.97 -3.41
CA ILE A 268 -18.93 -20.15 -4.05
C ILE A 268 -17.84 -20.30 -3.00
N ARG A 269 -17.87 -19.49 -1.94
CA ARG A 269 -16.92 -19.58 -0.82
C ARG A 269 -16.99 -20.94 -0.12
N LEU A 270 -18.19 -21.44 0.16
CA LEU A 270 -18.37 -22.75 0.78
C LEU A 270 -17.81 -23.88 -0.11
N LEU A 271 -18.13 -23.85 -1.41
CA LEU A 271 -17.62 -24.81 -2.39
C LEU A 271 -16.10 -24.74 -2.53
N ALA A 272 -15.55 -23.53 -2.62
CA ALA A 272 -14.11 -23.32 -2.70
C ALA A 272 -13.42 -23.88 -1.46
N LYS A 273 -13.90 -23.57 -0.25
CA LYS A 273 -13.35 -24.11 1.01
C LYS A 273 -13.38 -25.64 1.04
N ALA A 274 -14.50 -26.25 0.63
CA ALA A 274 -14.63 -27.71 0.61
C ALA A 274 -13.65 -28.35 -0.39
N GLN A 275 -13.52 -27.77 -1.59
CA GLN A 275 -12.54 -28.22 -2.59
C GLN A 275 -11.11 -28.08 -2.07
N MET A 276 -10.75 -26.91 -1.53
CA MET A 276 -9.40 -26.67 -1.03
C MET A 276 -9.01 -27.61 0.11
N THR A 277 -9.96 -27.94 1.00
CA THR A 277 -9.74 -28.91 2.07
C THR A 277 -9.43 -30.30 1.53
N ALA A 278 -10.09 -30.72 0.44
CA ALA A 278 -9.82 -32.01 -0.20
C ALA A 278 -8.51 -32.01 -1.01
N LEU A 279 -8.25 -30.95 -1.77
CA LEU A 279 -7.08 -30.85 -2.66
C LEU A 279 -5.76 -30.77 -1.89
N THR A 280 -5.75 -30.07 -0.76
CA THR A 280 -4.53 -29.86 0.04
C THR A 280 -4.12 -31.09 0.86
N GLN A 281 -4.98 -32.11 0.96
CA GLN A 281 -4.64 -33.41 1.53
C GLN A 281 -3.81 -34.28 0.57
N ASP A 282 -3.87 -34.00 -0.72
CA ASP A 282 -3.08 -34.67 -1.76
C ASP A 282 -1.60 -34.23 -1.68
N HIS A 283 -0.66 -35.16 -1.88
CA HIS A 283 0.78 -34.86 -1.91
C HIS A 283 1.20 -34.11 -3.18
N VAL A 284 0.35 -34.09 -4.21
CA VAL A 284 0.62 -33.42 -5.50
C VAL A 284 0.17 -31.94 -5.50
N SER A 285 -0.48 -31.44 -4.43
CA SER A 285 -0.98 -30.05 -4.37
C SER A 285 0.13 -29.02 -4.54
N TYR A 286 -0.11 -28.04 -5.42
CA TYR A 286 0.84 -26.96 -5.69
C TYR A 286 1.04 -26.08 -4.46
N LEU A 287 -0.04 -25.67 -3.78
CA LEU A 287 0.08 -24.80 -2.60
C LEU A 287 0.73 -25.53 -1.41
N ARG A 288 0.50 -26.85 -1.27
CA ARG A 288 1.15 -27.64 -0.22
C ARG A 288 2.67 -27.69 -0.39
N LYS A 289 3.15 -27.89 -1.62
CA LYS A 289 4.59 -27.85 -1.92
C LYS A 289 5.23 -26.51 -1.51
N TRP A 290 4.53 -25.41 -1.72
CA TRP A 290 4.97 -24.08 -1.27
C TRP A 290 4.85 -23.85 0.25
N ASP A 291 3.96 -24.58 0.94
CA ASP A 291 3.92 -24.59 2.41
C ASP A 291 5.17 -25.30 2.96
N GLU A 292 5.54 -26.46 2.40
CA GLU A 292 6.74 -27.21 2.79
C GLU A 292 8.03 -26.41 2.52
N PHE A 293 8.13 -25.76 1.37
CA PHE A 293 9.21 -24.81 1.08
C PHE A 293 9.26 -23.67 2.12
N GLY A 294 8.09 -23.12 2.47
CA GLY A 294 7.97 -22.04 3.42
C GLY A 294 8.35 -22.43 4.86
N ASP A 295 8.09 -23.67 5.24
CA ASP A 295 8.50 -24.23 6.52
C ASP A 295 10.02 -24.33 6.59
N LEU A 296 10.67 -24.87 5.54
CA LEU A 296 12.13 -24.96 5.46
C LEU A 296 12.83 -23.59 5.44
N GLU A 297 12.29 -22.63 4.67
CA GLU A 297 12.75 -21.22 4.70
C GLU A 297 12.68 -20.65 6.13
N GLY A 298 11.60 -20.97 6.85
CA GLY A 298 11.41 -20.58 8.24
C GLY A 298 12.37 -21.26 9.21
N GLU A 299 12.67 -22.54 9.03
CA GLU A 299 13.66 -23.26 9.85
C GLU A 299 15.05 -22.64 9.70
N LEU A 300 15.47 -22.33 8.46
CA LEU A 300 16.75 -21.65 8.22
C LEU A 300 16.80 -20.26 8.88
N LEU A 301 15.69 -19.53 8.90
CA LEU A 301 15.59 -18.25 9.58
C LEU A 301 15.82 -18.41 11.10
N LEU A 302 15.17 -19.39 11.72
CA LEU A 302 15.35 -19.69 13.15
C LEU A 302 16.77 -20.19 13.44
N GLU A 303 17.35 -21.04 12.58
CA GLU A 303 18.75 -21.45 12.68
C GLU A 303 19.70 -20.25 12.64
N LYS A 304 19.50 -19.31 11.71
CA LYS A 304 20.30 -18.08 11.63
C LYS A 304 20.15 -17.23 12.91
N ALA A 305 18.94 -17.07 13.42
CA ALA A 305 18.69 -16.35 14.67
C ALA A 305 19.39 -17.03 15.87
N ARG A 306 19.35 -18.37 15.95
CA ARG A 306 20.03 -19.17 16.97
C ARG A 306 21.55 -19.10 16.86
N GLN A 307 22.11 -19.08 15.64
CA GLN A 307 23.55 -18.92 15.40
C GLN A 307 24.06 -17.56 15.90
N VAL A 308 23.32 -16.48 15.64
CA VAL A 308 23.63 -15.15 16.19
C VAL A 308 23.43 -15.15 17.71
N GLY A 309 22.35 -15.75 18.20
CA GLY A 309 22.07 -15.85 19.63
C GLY A 309 21.94 -14.48 20.30
N VAL A 310 22.51 -14.36 21.50
CA VAL A 310 22.43 -13.15 22.34
C VAL A 310 23.78 -12.42 22.33
N LEU A 311 23.73 -11.12 22.07
CA LEU A 311 24.84 -10.18 22.17
C LEU A 311 24.68 -9.35 23.44
N HIS A 312 25.55 -9.56 24.42
CA HIS A 312 25.62 -8.68 25.59
C HIS A 312 26.49 -7.48 25.28
N VAL A 313 25.92 -6.29 25.38
CA VAL A 313 26.62 -5.03 25.08
C VAL A 313 26.71 -4.14 26.32
N ALA A 314 27.75 -3.31 26.40
CA ALA A 314 27.86 -2.24 27.39
C ALA A 314 28.72 -1.07 26.90
N GLY A 315 28.72 0.01 27.68
CA GLY A 315 29.61 1.15 27.45
C GLY A 315 29.21 1.95 26.20
N ALA A 316 27.94 2.35 26.14
CA ALA A 316 27.42 3.19 25.06
C ALA A 316 28.08 4.58 25.05
N VAL A 317 28.58 4.99 23.89
CA VAL A 317 29.18 6.31 23.63
C VAL A 317 28.41 6.96 22.48
N GLU A 318 27.83 8.13 22.74
CA GLU A 318 27.14 8.94 21.73
C GLU A 318 28.16 9.68 20.85
N ASN A 319 28.04 9.50 19.54
CA ASN A 319 28.89 10.13 18.55
C ASN A 319 28.23 11.41 17.99
N ARG A 320 29.05 12.36 17.53
CA ARG A 320 28.57 13.63 16.97
C ARG A 320 27.81 13.49 15.64
N ASP A 321 27.88 12.33 15.00
CA ASP A 321 27.20 12.00 13.74
C ASP A 321 25.78 11.41 13.96
N GLY A 322 25.27 11.43 15.19
CA GLY A 322 23.94 10.89 15.53
C GLY A 322 23.90 9.37 15.66
N THR A 323 25.05 8.72 15.83
CA THR A 323 25.17 7.27 16.10
C THR A 323 25.64 6.99 17.53
N VAL A 324 25.47 5.74 17.99
CA VAL A 324 25.99 5.28 19.28
C VAL A 324 26.91 4.09 19.07
N THR A 325 28.10 4.13 19.66
CA THR A 325 29.01 2.99 19.70
C THR A 325 28.84 2.23 21.01
N VAL A 326 28.61 0.92 20.93
CA VAL A 326 28.55 0.01 22.09
C VAL A 326 29.64 -1.05 21.99
N ARG A 327 30.11 -1.55 23.13
CA ARG A 327 31.09 -2.64 23.18
C ARG A 327 30.38 -3.97 23.39
N VAL A 328 30.69 -4.96 22.56
CA VAL A 328 30.21 -6.34 22.73
C VAL A 328 31.07 -7.01 23.82
N ILE A 329 30.44 -7.34 24.95
CA ILE A 329 31.09 -8.01 26.08
C ILE A 329 31.09 -9.53 25.88
N GLN A 330 29.96 -10.08 25.43
CA GLN A 330 29.76 -11.51 25.25
C GLN A 330 28.89 -11.77 24.03
N ALA A 331 29.34 -12.69 23.18
CA ALA A 331 28.68 -13.12 21.95
C ALA A 331 29.21 -14.50 21.55
N SER A 332 28.46 -15.25 20.72
CA SER A 332 28.98 -16.49 20.12
C SER A 332 30.03 -16.19 19.04
N GLU A 333 30.95 -17.12 18.79
CA GLU A 333 31.94 -16.99 17.70
C GLU A 333 31.25 -16.85 16.34
N ALA A 334 30.13 -17.56 16.15
CA ALA A 334 29.28 -17.45 14.97
C ALA A 334 28.69 -16.04 14.81
N ALA A 335 28.24 -15.41 15.90
CA ALA A 335 27.70 -14.05 15.88
C ALA A 335 28.75 -13.01 15.50
N LEU A 336 29.96 -13.10 16.09
CA LEU A 336 31.08 -12.22 15.74
C LEU A 336 31.46 -12.37 14.26
N LYS A 337 31.46 -13.60 13.74
CA LYS A 337 31.72 -13.88 12.32
C LYS A 337 30.60 -13.36 11.41
N ALA A 338 29.34 -13.42 11.84
CA ALA A 338 28.20 -12.89 11.10
C ALA A 338 28.24 -11.35 11.05
N LEU A 339 28.61 -10.69 12.15
CA LEU A 339 28.83 -9.25 12.23
C LEU A 339 29.99 -8.79 11.34
N ASP A 340 31.14 -9.47 11.41
CA ASP A 340 32.34 -9.21 10.59
C ASP A 340 32.05 -9.33 9.07
N LYS A 341 31.12 -10.22 8.70
CA LYS A 341 30.68 -10.39 7.31
C LYS A 341 29.54 -9.46 6.89
N GLY A 342 29.05 -8.59 7.79
CA GLY A 342 27.89 -7.71 7.53
C GLY A 342 26.57 -8.47 7.32
N GLN A 343 26.43 -9.67 7.89
CA GLN A 343 25.22 -10.52 7.74
C GLN A 343 24.10 -10.18 8.75
N VAL A 344 24.39 -9.26 9.68
CA VAL A 344 23.46 -8.76 10.70
C VAL A 344 23.26 -7.27 10.45
N SER A 345 22.11 -6.91 9.90
CA SER A 345 21.74 -5.53 9.55
C SER A 345 21.01 -4.81 10.67
N GLU A 346 20.20 -5.53 11.45
CA GLU A 346 19.36 -4.94 12.50
C GLU A 346 19.32 -5.82 13.74
N LEU A 347 19.42 -5.17 14.90
CA LEU A 347 19.37 -5.80 16.22
C LEU A 347 18.17 -5.28 17.00
N ARG A 348 17.62 -6.12 17.88
CA ARG A 348 16.51 -5.78 18.77
C ARG A 348 16.96 -5.88 20.23
N SER A 349 16.62 -4.87 21.03
CA SER A 349 16.74 -4.93 22.49
C SER A 349 15.69 -5.86 23.09
N VAL A 350 16.09 -6.71 24.02
CA VAL A 350 15.18 -7.59 24.76
C VAL A 350 15.50 -7.61 26.25
N GLU A 351 14.45 -7.60 27.07
CA GLU A 351 14.56 -7.84 28.52
C GLU A 351 14.53 -9.34 28.83
N GLU A 352 13.69 -10.09 28.11
CA GLU A 352 13.57 -11.55 28.19
C GLU A 352 13.83 -12.20 26.83
N LEU A 353 14.46 -13.37 26.84
CA LEU A 353 14.78 -14.09 25.61
C LEU A 353 13.51 -14.72 25.02
N PRO A 354 13.32 -14.65 23.69
CA PRO A 354 12.19 -15.29 23.03
C PRO A 354 12.33 -16.82 23.01
N ASP A 355 11.19 -17.51 22.94
CA ASP A 355 11.09 -18.98 23.00
C ASP A 355 11.99 -19.69 21.97
N TYR A 356 12.11 -19.16 20.75
CA TYR A 356 12.94 -19.76 19.71
C TYR A 356 14.46 -19.74 20.01
N LEU A 357 14.91 -18.92 20.97
CA LEU A 357 16.28 -18.94 21.51
C LEU A 357 16.40 -19.78 22.79
N LEU A 358 15.31 -19.91 23.57
CA LEU A 358 15.27 -20.71 24.80
C LEU A 358 15.12 -22.20 24.52
N ASP A 359 14.34 -22.56 23.49
CA ASP A 359 14.10 -23.92 23.05
C ASP A 359 14.68 -24.17 21.65
N PRO A 360 15.85 -24.82 21.56
CA PRO A 360 16.44 -25.22 20.29
C PRO A 360 15.61 -26.23 19.49
N ALA A 361 14.69 -26.96 20.13
CA ALA A 361 13.82 -27.95 19.49
C ALA A 361 12.52 -27.36 18.94
N LEU A 362 12.22 -26.08 19.23
CA LEU A 362 11.05 -25.40 18.69
C LEU A 362 11.11 -25.38 17.15
N LEU A 363 10.13 -25.97 16.50
CA LEU A 363 10.04 -25.96 15.04
C LEU A 363 9.43 -24.64 14.56
N PHE A 364 9.72 -24.28 13.31
CA PHE A 364 9.14 -23.11 12.66
C PHE A 364 7.61 -23.17 12.61
N LYS A 365 7.03 -24.37 12.45
CA LYS A 365 5.56 -24.55 12.51
C LYS A 365 4.97 -24.07 13.83
N ASP A 366 5.62 -24.39 14.95
CA ASP A 366 5.16 -23.99 16.28
C ASP A 366 5.31 -22.47 16.46
N PHE A 367 6.44 -21.93 16.02
CA PHE A 367 6.69 -20.48 15.99
C PHE A 367 5.65 -19.72 15.15
N ALA A 368 5.38 -20.19 13.93
CA ALA A 368 4.38 -19.63 13.03
C ALA A 368 2.97 -19.70 13.62
N SER A 369 2.61 -20.81 14.27
CA SER A 369 1.32 -20.96 14.95
C SER A 369 1.14 -19.94 16.08
N GLY A 370 2.22 -19.60 16.80
CA GLY A 370 2.23 -18.54 17.81
C GLY A 370 1.94 -17.16 17.19
N ILE A 371 2.54 -16.87 16.03
CA ILE A 371 2.27 -15.64 15.27
C ILE A 371 0.79 -15.57 14.87
N GLU A 372 0.21 -16.67 14.38
CA GLU A 372 -1.20 -16.73 14.00
C GLU A 372 -2.14 -16.48 15.18
N ARG A 373 -1.92 -17.13 16.32
CA ARG A 373 -2.72 -16.93 17.54
C ARG A 373 -2.65 -15.49 18.03
N SER A 374 -1.47 -14.87 17.99
CA SER A 374 -1.28 -13.45 18.34
C SER A 374 -2.00 -12.51 17.37
N ALA A 375 -2.19 -12.92 16.11
CA ALA A 375 -2.92 -12.16 15.11
C ALA A 375 -4.44 -12.23 15.31
N GLU A 376 -4.94 -13.34 15.84
CA GLU A 376 -6.38 -13.57 16.08
C GLU A 376 -6.92 -12.86 17.33
N ASN A 377 -6.09 -12.73 18.37
CA ASN A 377 -6.44 -12.08 19.63
C ASN A 377 -5.54 -10.87 19.89
N PRO A 378 -5.71 -9.75 19.15
CA PRO A 378 -4.99 -8.51 19.47
C PRO A 378 -5.40 -8.02 20.86
N PRO A 379 -4.47 -7.41 21.63
CA PRO A 379 -4.78 -6.90 22.95
C PRO A 379 -5.98 -5.93 22.90
N SER A 380 -6.89 -6.09 23.86
CA SER A 380 -8.17 -5.37 23.95
C SER A 380 -8.01 -3.86 24.16
N SER A 381 -6.83 -3.40 24.54
CA SER A 381 -6.51 -1.99 24.64
C SER A 381 -5.05 -1.71 24.25
N PRO A 382 -4.73 -0.55 23.66
CA PRO A 382 -3.35 -0.14 23.39
C PRO A 382 -2.52 0.11 24.66
N GLN A 383 -3.12 -0.04 25.86
CA GLN A 383 -2.44 0.00 27.15
C GLN A 383 -2.06 -1.40 27.65
N ASP A 384 -2.60 -2.47 27.06
CA ASP A 384 -2.26 -3.87 27.35
C ASP A 384 -1.13 -4.41 26.45
N GLU A 385 -0.60 -3.62 25.51
CA GLU A 385 0.71 -3.90 24.91
C GLU A 385 1.77 -3.72 26.00
N PRO A 386 2.65 -4.70 26.26
CA PRO A 386 3.72 -4.52 27.24
C PRO A 386 4.47 -3.22 26.94
N GLN A 387 4.58 -2.37 27.97
CA GLN A 387 5.19 -1.04 27.95
C GLN A 387 6.69 -1.11 27.64
N ALA A 388 7.03 -1.39 26.39
CA ALA A 388 8.28 -1.03 25.73
C ALA A 388 8.11 -1.47 24.27
N ASN A 389 7.85 -0.53 23.35
CA ASN A 389 8.07 -0.82 21.94
C ASN A 389 9.53 -1.28 21.82
N PRO A 390 9.79 -2.54 21.44
CA PRO A 390 11.15 -3.06 21.44
C PRO A 390 12.00 -2.17 20.54
N LYS A 391 13.10 -1.64 21.08
CA LYS A 391 13.96 -0.74 20.33
C LYS A 391 14.79 -1.56 19.35
N HIS A 392 14.60 -1.24 18.07
CA HIS A 392 15.38 -1.77 16.96
C HIS A 392 16.53 -0.82 16.66
N TYR A 393 17.70 -1.39 16.36
CA TYR A 393 18.91 -0.64 16.07
C TYR A 393 19.56 -1.17 14.79
N GLU A 394 19.71 -0.31 13.79
CA GLU A 394 20.45 -0.62 12.56
C GLU A 394 21.96 -0.65 12.86
N VAL A 395 22.63 -1.69 12.39
CA VAL A 395 24.08 -1.88 12.55
C VAL A 395 24.79 -1.15 11.42
N VAL A 396 25.54 -0.11 11.76
CA VAL A 396 26.32 0.70 10.81
C VAL A 396 27.66 0.04 10.53
N GLU A 397 28.35 -0.41 11.57
CA GLU A 397 29.71 -0.94 11.47
C GLU A 397 30.02 -1.85 12.68
N PHE A 398 30.87 -2.85 12.47
CA PHE A 398 31.43 -3.69 13.51
C PHE A 398 32.95 -3.72 13.38
N ASP A 399 33.66 -3.28 14.44
CA ASP A 399 35.12 -3.37 14.52
C ASP A 399 35.52 -4.58 15.36
N LYS A 400 36.07 -5.59 14.67
CA LYS A 400 36.55 -6.84 15.25
C LYS A 400 37.76 -6.66 16.17
N ALA A 401 38.61 -5.65 15.95
CA ALA A 401 39.80 -5.44 16.77
C ALA A 401 39.44 -4.91 18.17
N SER A 402 38.42 -4.05 18.25
CA SER A 402 37.95 -3.46 19.50
C SER A 402 36.69 -4.13 20.08
N ASN A 403 36.07 -5.05 19.34
CA ASN A 403 34.74 -5.62 19.62
C ASN A 403 33.70 -4.52 19.86
N THR A 404 33.72 -3.47 19.03
CA THR A 404 32.75 -2.38 19.11
C THR A 404 31.79 -2.41 17.94
N LEU A 405 30.55 -2.03 18.22
CA LEU A 405 29.45 -2.06 17.28
C LEU A 405 28.82 -0.67 17.24
N LYS A 406 28.74 -0.10 16.05
CA LYS A 406 28.19 1.24 15.79
C LYS A 406 26.73 1.09 15.38
N LEU A 407 25.83 1.66 16.18
CA LEU A 407 24.38 1.61 16.00
C LEU A 407 23.85 2.97 15.53
N LYS A 408 22.89 2.94 14.61
CA LYS A 408 22.22 4.15 14.12
C LYS A 408 21.11 4.58 15.08
N THR A 409 21.50 5.27 16.15
CA THR A 409 20.58 5.85 17.12
C THR A 409 21.27 7.01 17.82
N GLU A 410 20.54 8.06 18.16
CA GLU A 410 21.08 9.20 18.91
C GLU A 410 21.28 8.87 20.39
N ARG A 411 20.50 7.93 20.93
CA ARG A 411 20.54 7.55 22.36
C ARG A 411 20.30 6.07 22.55
N PHE A 412 21.22 5.43 23.26
CA PHE A 412 21.05 4.07 23.74
C PHE A 412 20.63 4.11 25.22
N PRO A 413 19.43 3.60 25.58
CA PRO A 413 18.81 3.87 26.88
C PRO A 413 19.50 3.21 28.08
N GLU A 414 20.30 2.16 27.86
CA GLU A 414 20.86 1.34 28.94
C GLU A 414 22.39 1.38 28.96
N LYS A 415 23.01 1.34 30.15
CA LYS A 415 24.48 1.24 30.25
C LYS A 415 25.02 -0.11 29.77
N SER A 416 24.16 -1.13 29.82
CA SER A 416 24.40 -2.50 29.35
C SER A 416 23.06 -3.14 29.03
N GLY A 417 22.99 -3.97 27.98
CA GLY A 417 21.75 -4.62 27.57
C GLY A 417 21.98 -5.88 26.73
N MET A 418 20.88 -6.60 26.45
CA MET A 418 20.87 -7.78 25.57
C MET A 418 20.31 -7.39 24.20
N LEU A 419 21.09 -7.66 23.15
CA LEU A 419 20.67 -7.50 21.76
C LEU A 419 20.58 -8.87 21.10
N ILE A 420 19.52 -9.08 20.33
CA ILE A 420 19.34 -10.27 19.49
C ILE A 420 19.13 -9.85 18.04
N LEU A 421 19.22 -10.80 17.11
CA LEU A 421 18.85 -10.55 15.71
C LEU A 421 17.40 -10.07 15.63
N SER A 422 17.17 -8.93 14.98
CA SER A 422 15.81 -8.45 14.71
C SER A 422 15.15 -9.35 13.66
N LEU A 423 14.01 -9.96 14.02
CA LEU A 423 13.16 -10.70 13.09
C LEU A 423 11.88 -9.93 12.75
N ALA A 424 11.79 -8.63 13.05
CA ALA A 424 10.54 -7.88 12.94
C ALA A 424 10.03 -7.78 11.49
N GLY A 425 10.94 -7.57 10.53
CA GLY A 425 10.61 -7.52 9.11
C GLY A 425 10.10 -8.87 8.60
N GLU A 426 10.83 -9.93 8.93
CA GLU A 426 10.54 -11.31 8.54
C GLU A 426 9.23 -11.79 9.18
N VAL A 427 9.00 -11.53 10.48
CA VAL A 427 7.76 -11.87 11.18
C VAL A 427 6.57 -11.13 10.57
N ALA A 428 6.72 -9.84 10.24
CA ALA A 428 5.66 -9.09 9.57
C ALA A 428 5.32 -9.68 8.19
N GLN A 429 6.34 -10.11 7.44
CA GLN A 429 6.15 -10.77 6.15
C GLN A 429 5.52 -12.17 6.29
N ILE A 430 5.99 -12.99 7.22
CA ILE A 430 5.43 -14.32 7.54
C ILE A 430 3.96 -14.17 7.92
N LYS A 431 3.62 -13.21 8.78
CA LYS A 431 2.23 -12.92 9.17
C LYS A 431 1.35 -12.60 7.95
N ARG A 432 1.82 -11.78 7.02
CA ARG A 432 1.07 -11.47 5.78
C ARG A 432 0.89 -12.70 4.89
N ARG A 433 1.94 -13.51 4.72
CA ARG A 433 1.90 -14.77 3.94
C ARG A 433 0.87 -15.75 4.53
N LEU A 434 0.90 -15.96 5.84
CA LEU A 434 -0.02 -16.85 6.55
C LEU A 434 -1.48 -16.39 6.45
N VAL A 435 -1.73 -15.09 6.66
CA VAL A 435 -3.09 -14.52 6.50
C VAL A 435 -3.59 -14.70 5.07
N ALA A 436 -2.78 -14.39 4.06
CA ALA A 436 -3.16 -14.56 2.65
C ALA A 436 -3.44 -16.04 2.31
N ARG A 437 -2.58 -16.95 2.79
CA ARG A 437 -2.74 -18.40 2.62
C ARG A 437 -4.07 -18.89 3.21
N ARG A 438 -4.39 -18.48 4.44
CA ARG A 438 -5.63 -18.81 5.12
C ARG A 438 -6.86 -18.29 4.37
N LEU A 439 -6.82 -17.04 3.90
CA LEU A 439 -7.91 -16.45 3.12
C LEU A 439 -8.20 -17.25 1.84
N ILE A 440 -7.14 -17.71 1.15
CA ILE A 440 -7.26 -18.53 -0.05
C ILE A 440 -7.88 -19.90 0.28
N LEU A 441 -7.42 -20.57 1.34
CA LEU A 441 -7.94 -21.88 1.75
C LEU A 441 -9.40 -21.85 2.20
N GLU A 442 -9.80 -20.78 2.91
CA GLU A 442 -11.14 -20.62 3.45
C GLU A 442 -12.16 -20.08 2.43
N GLY A 443 -11.74 -19.83 1.18
CA GLY A 443 -12.56 -19.17 0.15
C GLY A 443 -12.92 -17.72 0.51
N ARG A 444 -12.10 -17.09 1.37
CA ARG A 444 -12.30 -15.76 1.96
C ARG A 444 -11.50 -14.65 1.29
N ALA A 445 -10.61 -15.00 0.38
CA ALA A 445 -9.97 -14.01 -0.48
C ALA A 445 -11.03 -13.20 -1.24
N ALA A 446 -10.67 -11.98 -1.64
CA ALA A 446 -11.56 -11.09 -2.38
C ALA A 446 -12.17 -11.76 -3.63
N ASN A 447 -11.41 -12.64 -4.28
CA ASN A 447 -11.94 -13.66 -5.16
C ASN A 447 -12.06 -15.01 -4.42
N PRO A 448 -13.29 -15.48 -4.09
CA PRO A 448 -13.49 -16.74 -3.38
C PRO A 448 -12.95 -17.98 -4.11
N GLN A 449 -12.78 -17.92 -5.43
CA GLN A 449 -12.28 -19.01 -6.26
C GLN A 449 -10.77 -18.97 -6.46
N LEU A 450 -10.04 -18.06 -5.80
CA LEU A 450 -8.61 -17.91 -5.99
C LEU A 450 -7.82 -19.20 -5.73
N GLY A 451 -8.17 -19.96 -4.68
CA GLY A 451 -7.54 -21.25 -4.40
C GLY A 451 -7.73 -22.25 -5.55
N PRO A 452 -8.99 -22.53 -5.95
CA PRO A 452 -9.28 -23.35 -7.12
C PRO A 452 -8.66 -22.84 -8.43
N LEU A 453 -8.47 -21.53 -8.61
CA LEU A 453 -7.81 -20.97 -9.80
C LEU A 453 -6.32 -21.30 -9.85
N ILE A 454 -5.66 -21.39 -8.70
CA ILE A 454 -4.25 -21.73 -8.59
C ILE A 454 -4.03 -23.25 -8.62
N GLU A 455 -4.84 -24.04 -7.92
CA GLU A 455 -4.63 -25.49 -7.84
C GLU A 455 -4.98 -26.23 -9.13
N GLU A 456 -4.13 -27.18 -9.53
CA GLU A 456 -4.23 -27.93 -10.78
C GLU A 456 -5.59 -28.64 -10.96
N LYS A 457 -6.07 -29.30 -9.90
CA LYS A 457 -7.34 -30.04 -9.88
C LYS A 457 -8.53 -29.19 -9.41
N GLY A 458 -8.37 -27.87 -9.26
CA GLY A 458 -9.43 -26.97 -8.84
C GLY A 458 -10.53 -26.83 -9.89
N VAL A 459 -11.80 -26.83 -9.47
CA VAL A 459 -12.95 -26.64 -10.35
C VAL A 459 -13.54 -25.24 -10.16
N ILE A 460 -13.64 -24.49 -11.26
CA ILE A 460 -14.16 -23.12 -11.26
C ILE A 460 -15.64 -23.13 -11.61
N THR A 461 -16.47 -22.55 -10.75
CA THR A 461 -17.88 -22.29 -11.06
C THR A 461 -17.98 -20.99 -11.85
N GLN A 462 -18.61 -20.97 -13.02
CA GLN A 462 -18.76 -19.71 -13.77
C GLN A 462 -19.66 -18.72 -13.00
N THR A 463 -19.08 -17.60 -12.59
CA THR A 463 -19.76 -16.58 -11.77
C THR A 463 -20.23 -15.38 -12.59
N ARG A 464 -19.47 -14.99 -13.64
CA ARG A 464 -19.78 -13.87 -14.54
C ARG A 464 -19.32 -14.20 -15.96
N ARG A 465 -20.18 -13.96 -16.95
CA ARG A 465 -19.72 -13.92 -18.35
C ARG A 465 -18.97 -12.59 -18.56
N PRO A 466 -17.80 -12.60 -19.24
CA PRO A 466 -17.14 -11.37 -19.65
C PRO A 466 -18.13 -10.47 -20.39
N SER A 467 -18.27 -9.22 -19.97
CA SER A 467 -18.95 -8.22 -20.78
C SER A 467 -17.95 -7.75 -21.84
N PRO A 468 -18.31 -7.75 -23.14
CA PRO A 468 -17.43 -7.20 -24.16
C PRO A 468 -17.14 -5.73 -23.86
N VAL A 469 -15.87 -5.34 -23.83
CA VAL A 469 -15.47 -3.95 -23.58
C VAL A 469 -14.53 -3.50 -24.68
N GLU A 470 -14.73 -2.27 -25.16
CA GLU A 470 -13.79 -1.65 -26.08
C GLU A 470 -12.43 -1.44 -25.37
N PRO A 471 -11.33 -2.01 -25.91
CA PRO A 471 -10.05 -2.01 -25.22
C PRO A 471 -9.50 -0.60 -25.02
N LEU A 472 -9.69 0.32 -25.97
CA LEU A 472 -9.20 1.69 -25.88
C LEU A 472 -10.25 2.69 -26.36
N THR A 473 -10.39 3.80 -25.64
CA THR A 473 -11.07 5.00 -26.11
C THR A 473 -10.06 5.93 -26.78
N ALA A 474 -10.56 6.90 -27.57
CA ALA A 474 -9.71 7.93 -28.18
C ALA A 474 -8.92 8.75 -27.13
N PHE A 475 -9.50 8.97 -25.95
CA PHE A 475 -8.81 9.66 -24.85
C PHE A 475 -7.61 8.86 -24.35
N VAL A 476 -7.79 7.59 -23.98
CA VAL A 476 -6.70 6.76 -23.46
C VAL A 476 -5.62 6.52 -24.51
N LEU A 477 -6.02 6.31 -25.76
CA LEU A 477 -5.11 6.18 -26.89
C LEU A 477 -4.16 7.40 -26.96
N ASN A 478 -4.69 8.62 -26.99
CA ASN A 478 -3.91 9.84 -27.10
C ASN A 478 -3.08 10.15 -25.84
N LYS A 479 -3.56 9.74 -24.66
CA LYS A 479 -2.88 9.99 -23.39
C LYS A 479 -1.69 9.07 -23.16
N VAL A 480 -1.85 7.77 -23.46
CA VAL A 480 -0.89 6.72 -23.09
C VAL A 480 0.06 6.38 -24.23
N PHE A 481 -0.44 6.32 -25.47
CA PHE A 481 0.33 5.83 -26.60
C PHE A 481 0.89 6.98 -27.44
N LYS A 482 2.22 6.98 -27.64
CA LYS A 482 2.90 7.89 -28.58
C LYS A 482 2.81 7.43 -30.03
N SER A 483 2.51 6.15 -30.24
CA SER A 483 2.44 5.49 -31.54
C SER A 483 1.28 4.51 -31.52
N THR A 484 0.75 4.15 -32.68
CA THR A 484 -0.40 3.23 -32.77
C THR A 484 -0.11 1.91 -32.05
N PRO A 485 -0.98 1.46 -31.11
CA PRO A 485 -0.80 0.22 -30.38
C PRO A 485 -0.92 -0.99 -31.32
N THR A 486 -0.24 -2.09 -30.97
CA THR A 486 -0.31 -3.32 -31.77
C THR A 486 -1.58 -4.11 -31.48
N PRO A 487 -2.02 -5.00 -32.39
CA PRO A 487 -3.14 -5.90 -32.12
C PRO A 487 -2.97 -6.70 -30.83
N LYS A 488 -1.77 -7.23 -30.54
CA LYS A 488 -1.51 -7.95 -29.28
C LYS A 488 -1.54 -7.06 -28.04
N GLN A 489 -1.15 -5.78 -28.14
CA GLN A 489 -1.34 -4.83 -27.03
C GLN A 489 -2.83 -4.58 -26.78
N LEU A 490 -3.64 -4.46 -27.83
CA LEU A 490 -5.10 -4.34 -27.71
C LEU A 490 -5.74 -5.61 -27.13
N ASP A 491 -5.30 -6.79 -27.56
CA ASP A 491 -5.74 -8.07 -27.02
C ASP A 491 -5.38 -8.21 -25.54
N ALA A 492 -4.18 -7.76 -25.13
CA ALA A 492 -3.75 -7.77 -23.74
C ALA A 492 -4.61 -6.84 -22.87
N ILE A 493 -4.92 -5.64 -23.36
CA ILE A 493 -5.82 -4.70 -22.66
C ILE A 493 -7.22 -5.31 -22.58
N ARG A 494 -7.74 -5.86 -23.68
CA ARG A 494 -9.06 -6.52 -23.70
C ARG A 494 -9.13 -7.67 -22.70
N CYS A 495 -8.15 -8.57 -22.73
CA CYS A 495 -8.04 -9.68 -21.79
C CYS A 495 -8.07 -9.18 -20.34
N ALA A 496 -7.24 -8.19 -19.99
CA ALA A 496 -7.22 -7.62 -18.64
C ALA A 496 -8.56 -7.00 -18.18
N LEU A 497 -9.33 -6.41 -19.10
CA LEU A 497 -10.63 -5.79 -18.80
C LEU A 497 -11.77 -6.82 -18.72
N GLU A 498 -11.73 -7.85 -19.55
CA GLU A 498 -12.82 -8.81 -19.76
C GLU A 498 -12.72 -10.05 -18.86
N THR A 499 -11.51 -10.49 -18.50
CA THR A 499 -11.30 -11.69 -17.70
C THR A 499 -11.94 -11.54 -16.30
N PRO A 500 -12.78 -12.49 -15.86
CA PRO A 500 -13.50 -12.39 -14.58
C PRO A 500 -12.63 -12.71 -13.37
N ASP A 501 -11.46 -13.32 -13.58
CA ASP A 501 -10.59 -13.89 -12.56
C ASP A 501 -9.12 -13.41 -12.68
N ILE A 502 -8.28 -14.12 -13.44
CA ILE A 502 -6.83 -13.90 -13.57
C ILE A 502 -6.48 -13.69 -15.05
N ALA A 503 -5.95 -12.52 -15.38
CA ALA A 503 -5.32 -12.24 -16.66
C ALA A 503 -3.79 -12.26 -16.53
N LEU A 504 -3.11 -12.88 -17.49
CA LEU A 504 -1.65 -13.01 -17.60
C LEU A 504 -1.17 -12.35 -18.88
N ILE A 505 -0.28 -11.36 -18.74
CA ILE A 505 0.34 -10.67 -19.87
C ILE A 505 1.85 -10.95 -19.82
N GLN A 506 2.31 -11.78 -20.75
CA GLN A 506 3.74 -11.95 -20.99
C GLN A 506 4.23 -10.84 -21.91
N GLY A 507 5.25 -10.11 -21.47
CA GLY A 507 5.88 -9.09 -22.30
C GLY A 507 7.39 -9.29 -22.40
N PRO A 508 7.89 -9.77 -23.55
CA PRO A 508 9.32 -9.77 -23.85
C PRO A 508 10.00 -8.38 -23.68
N PRO A 509 11.34 -8.29 -23.72
CA PRO A 509 12.07 -7.05 -23.45
C PRO A 509 11.67 -5.94 -24.44
N GLY A 510 11.34 -4.76 -23.92
CA GLY A 510 11.00 -3.61 -24.76
C GLY A 510 9.61 -3.63 -25.39
N THR A 511 8.72 -4.57 -25.04
CA THR A 511 7.36 -4.68 -25.64
C THR A 511 6.31 -3.69 -25.10
N GLY A 512 6.70 -2.86 -24.13
CA GLY A 512 5.82 -1.84 -23.57
C GLY A 512 4.88 -2.34 -22.47
N LYS A 513 5.27 -3.35 -21.69
CA LYS A 513 4.52 -3.87 -20.51
C LYS A 513 3.92 -2.75 -19.65
N THR A 514 4.75 -1.80 -19.21
CA THR A 514 4.29 -0.68 -18.37
C THR A 514 3.32 0.26 -19.12
N THR A 515 3.47 0.42 -20.44
CA THR A 515 2.51 1.18 -21.27
C THR A 515 1.16 0.48 -21.33
N VAL A 516 1.14 -0.85 -21.46
CA VAL A 516 -0.09 -1.67 -21.42
C VAL A 516 -0.75 -1.58 -20.04
N ILE A 517 0.02 -1.66 -18.95
CA ILE A 517 -0.49 -1.46 -17.58
C ILE A 517 -1.13 -0.08 -17.43
N ALA A 518 -0.48 0.98 -17.94
CA ALA A 518 -1.02 2.33 -17.90
C ALA A 518 -2.33 2.46 -18.68
N ALA A 519 -2.41 1.86 -19.87
CA ALA A 519 -3.64 1.83 -20.66
C ALA A 519 -4.78 1.10 -19.94
N ILE A 520 -4.51 -0.07 -19.36
CA ILE A 520 -5.49 -0.82 -18.57
C ILE A 520 -6.01 0.05 -17.41
N LEU A 521 -5.10 0.66 -16.65
CA LEU A 521 -5.47 1.45 -15.47
C LEU A 521 -6.32 2.68 -15.84
N GLU A 522 -5.97 3.38 -16.91
CA GLU A 522 -6.76 4.52 -17.41
C GLU A 522 -8.14 4.08 -17.88
N ARG A 523 -8.26 2.94 -18.58
CA ARG A 523 -9.56 2.38 -18.98
C ARG A 523 -10.41 1.97 -17.79
N LEU A 524 -9.82 1.33 -16.79
CA LEU A 524 -10.51 1.02 -15.54
C LEU A 524 -11.03 2.27 -14.83
N ASN A 525 -10.24 3.35 -14.80
CA ASN A 525 -10.65 4.63 -14.23
C ASN A 525 -11.74 5.34 -15.05
N GLU A 526 -11.79 5.16 -16.37
CA GLU A 526 -12.89 5.64 -17.23
C GLU A 526 -14.19 4.86 -17.00
N MET A 527 -14.08 3.54 -16.83
CA MET A 527 -15.23 2.64 -16.65
C MET A 527 -15.81 2.67 -15.24
N ALA A 528 -15.03 3.07 -14.24
CA ALA A 528 -15.46 3.12 -12.86
C ALA A 528 -16.63 4.11 -12.66
N ASP A 529 -17.68 3.67 -11.96
CA ASP A 529 -18.79 4.55 -11.62
C ASP A 529 -18.36 5.60 -10.58
N LYS A 530 -18.30 6.86 -11.03
CA LYS A 530 -17.90 8.00 -10.21
C LYS A 530 -19.07 8.54 -9.36
N ARG A 531 -20.28 7.98 -9.48
CA ARG A 531 -21.49 8.41 -8.77
C ARG A 531 -21.78 7.50 -7.58
N GLY A 532 -21.29 7.86 -6.39
CA GLY A 532 -21.79 7.33 -5.11
C GLY A 532 -21.08 6.10 -4.52
N THR A 533 -20.13 5.48 -5.23
CA THR A 533 -19.14 4.55 -4.65
C THR A 533 -17.87 5.30 -4.26
N THR A 534 -17.22 4.93 -3.14
CA THR A 534 -15.87 5.41 -2.83
C THR A 534 -14.91 4.93 -3.91
N ILE A 535 -14.54 5.85 -4.83
CA ILE A 535 -13.52 5.67 -5.87
C ILE A 535 -12.15 5.33 -5.25
N LYS A 536 -12.00 5.59 -3.94
CA LYS A 536 -10.81 5.41 -3.13
C LYS A 536 -10.19 4.01 -3.26
N GLY A 537 -9.03 3.97 -3.89
CA GLY A 537 -8.16 2.81 -3.99
C GLY A 537 -8.84 1.57 -4.57
N GLN A 538 -9.63 1.69 -5.63
CA GLN A 538 -10.25 0.54 -6.31
C GLN A 538 -9.22 -0.43 -6.90
N VAL A 539 -8.03 0.08 -7.25
CA VAL A 539 -6.94 -0.71 -7.82
C VAL A 539 -5.71 -0.72 -6.91
N LEU A 540 -5.10 -1.88 -6.74
CA LEU A 540 -3.77 -2.03 -6.16
C LEU A 540 -2.75 -2.28 -7.27
N LEU A 541 -1.75 -1.41 -7.37
CA LEU A 541 -0.57 -1.57 -8.21
C LEU A 541 0.57 -2.12 -7.35
N THR A 542 1.17 -3.23 -7.79
CA THR A 542 2.25 -3.85 -7.03
C THR A 542 3.35 -4.41 -7.93
N GLY A 543 4.52 -4.62 -7.36
CA GLY A 543 5.67 -5.20 -8.04
C GLY A 543 6.66 -5.81 -7.05
N PHE A 544 7.62 -6.58 -7.57
CA PHE A 544 8.63 -7.26 -6.77
C PHE A 544 9.53 -6.29 -5.99
N GLN A 545 10.00 -5.22 -6.63
CA GLN A 545 10.92 -4.22 -6.06
C GLN A 545 10.29 -2.83 -6.07
N HIS A 546 10.78 -1.96 -5.18
CA HIS A 546 10.34 -0.55 -5.12
C HIS A 546 10.55 0.18 -6.45
N ASP A 547 11.66 -0.07 -7.14
CA ASP A 547 11.95 0.56 -8.45
C ASP A 547 10.94 0.16 -9.53
N ALA A 548 10.45 -1.09 -9.52
CA ALA A 548 9.40 -1.53 -10.46
C ALA A 548 8.09 -0.78 -10.19
N VAL A 549 7.71 -0.65 -8.93
CA VAL A 549 6.51 0.10 -8.52
C VAL A 549 6.62 1.57 -8.88
N GLU A 550 7.78 2.18 -8.67
CA GLU A 550 8.01 3.59 -8.96
C GLU A 550 8.02 3.88 -10.46
N ASN A 551 8.64 3.01 -11.27
CA ASN A 551 8.61 3.09 -12.73
C ASN A 551 7.18 3.04 -13.28
N MET A 552 6.27 2.30 -12.65
CA MET A 552 4.85 2.32 -12.99
C MET A 552 4.24 3.67 -12.62
N ILE A 553 4.40 4.12 -11.37
CA ILE A 553 3.78 5.36 -10.85
C ILE A 553 4.22 6.58 -11.67
N GLU A 554 5.49 6.68 -12.05
CA GLU A 554 6.02 7.83 -12.81
C GLU A 554 5.38 7.98 -14.19
N ARG A 555 4.88 6.89 -14.77
CA ARG A 555 4.20 6.89 -16.07
C ARG A 555 2.68 7.06 -15.95
N LEU A 556 2.17 7.17 -14.72
CA LEU A 556 0.75 7.24 -14.42
C LEU A 556 0.36 8.63 -13.92
N SER A 557 -0.68 9.21 -14.49
CA SER A 557 -1.32 10.41 -13.98
C SER A 557 -2.84 10.26 -14.03
N LEU A 558 -3.39 9.50 -13.08
CA LEU A 558 -4.82 9.22 -13.01
C LEU A 558 -5.57 10.45 -12.53
N ASN A 559 -6.51 10.97 -13.32
CA ASN A 559 -7.26 12.20 -13.02
C ASN A 559 -6.35 13.41 -12.69
N SER A 560 -5.11 13.43 -13.21
CA SER A 560 -4.05 14.41 -12.90
C SER A 560 -3.55 14.40 -11.45
N LEU A 561 -3.86 13.36 -10.68
CA LEU A 561 -3.38 13.15 -9.32
C LEU A 561 -2.21 12.16 -9.30
N PRO A 562 -1.22 12.36 -8.41
CA PRO A 562 -0.17 11.38 -8.19
C PRO A 562 -0.75 10.15 -7.45
N VAL A 563 -0.24 8.97 -7.77
CA VAL A 563 -0.65 7.70 -7.14
C VAL A 563 0.10 7.53 -5.80
N PRO A 564 -0.60 7.40 -4.66
CA PRO A 564 0.04 7.16 -3.36
C PRO A 564 0.76 5.81 -3.31
N LYS A 565 2.03 5.83 -2.90
CA LYS A 565 2.85 4.65 -2.62
C LYS A 565 2.93 4.42 -1.11
N PHE A 566 2.68 3.18 -0.68
CA PHE A 566 2.84 2.75 0.70
C PHE A 566 3.92 1.67 0.81
N GLY A 567 4.54 1.58 1.98
CA GLY A 567 5.64 0.66 2.25
C GLY A 567 6.97 1.38 2.48
N LYS A 568 7.99 0.66 2.99
CA LYS A 568 9.35 1.16 3.29
C LYS A 568 10.41 0.35 2.54
N ARG A 569 11.40 1.02 1.95
CA ARG A 569 12.64 0.40 1.42
C ARG A 569 13.50 -0.10 2.59
N ALA A 570 13.94 -1.36 2.52
CA ALA A 570 15.00 -1.85 3.39
C ALA A 570 16.29 -1.03 3.12
N ASN A 571 16.87 -0.43 4.16
CA ASN A 571 18.07 0.44 4.15
C ASN A 571 17.84 1.93 3.78
N ALA A 572 16.60 2.42 3.68
CA ALA A 572 16.39 3.86 3.51
C ALA A 572 16.62 4.61 4.84
N THR A 573 17.53 5.57 4.83
CA THR A 573 17.80 6.51 5.94
C THR A 573 16.65 7.49 6.18
N THR A 574 15.73 7.58 5.23
CA THR A 574 14.52 8.39 5.25
C THR A 574 13.33 7.47 5.02
N ASP A 575 12.27 7.63 5.81
CA ASP A 575 11.00 6.92 5.61
C ASP A 575 10.56 7.06 4.14
N ASP A 576 10.16 5.98 3.45
CA ASP A 576 9.63 6.04 2.06
C ASP A 576 8.46 7.03 1.89
N ALA A 577 7.79 7.39 3.01
CA ALA A 577 6.88 8.53 3.08
C ALA A 577 7.53 9.80 2.50
N SER A 578 8.81 10.05 2.77
CA SER A 578 9.58 11.19 2.27
C SER A 578 9.67 11.25 0.76
N LEU A 579 9.75 10.11 0.04
CA LEU A 579 9.86 10.11 -1.43
C LEU A 579 8.51 10.40 -2.10
N PHE A 580 7.41 9.86 -1.57
CA PHE A 580 6.08 10.23 -2.08
C PHE A 580 5.72 11.65 -1.67
N GLU A 581 6.02 12.06 -0.44
CA GLU A 581 5.86 13.44 0.05
C GLU A 581 6.67 14.41 -0.81
N GLU A 582 7.94 14.11 -1.13
CA GLU A 582 8.75 14.94 -2.02
C GLU A 582 8.15 15.04 -3.44
N ARG A 583 7.62 13.95 -3.99
CA ARG A 583 6.90 13.98 -5.28
C ARG A 583 5.62 14.77 -5.20
N LEU A 584 4.87 14.63 -4.11
CA LEU A 584 3.63 15.34 -3.85
C LEU A 584 3.90 16.84 -3.72
N ASP A 585 4.92 17.23 -2.95
CA ASP A 585 5.39 18.60 -2.81
C ASP A 585 5.85 19.17 -4.16
N GLY A 586 6.59 18.39 -4.95
CA GLY A 586 6.97 18.76 -6.30
C GLY A 586 5.77 18.93 -7.24
N TRP A 587 4.74 18.10 -7.11
CA TRP A 587 3.49 18.23 -7.85
C TRP A 587 2.68 19.44 -7.40
N CYS A 588 2.53 19.65 -6.09
CA CYS A 588 1.90 20.81 -5.48
C CYS A 588 2.59 22.10 -5.93
N GLY A 589 3.92 22.16 -5.91
CA GLY A 589 4.70 23.30 -6.38
C GLY A 589 4.51 23.59 -7.87
N LYS A 590 4.48 22.56 -8.72
CA LYS A 590 4.18 22.71 -10.17
C LYS A 590 2.75 23.23 -10.40
N LEU A 591 1.77 22.65 -9.71
CA LEU A 591 0.37 23.06 -9.81
C LEU A 591 0.19 24.50 -9.31
N SER A 592 0.82 24.84 -8.19
CA SER A 592 0.84 26.16 -7.58
C SER A 592 1.43 27.19 -8.55
N SER A 593 2.56 26.87 -9.19
CA SER A 593 3.17 27.71 -10.24
C SER A 593 2.26 27.91 -11.45
N GLN A 594 1.68 26.83 -11.99
CA GLN A 594 0.76 26.92 -13.13
C GLN A 594 -0.51 27.72 -12.81
N LEU A 595 -1.03 27.60 -11.60
CA LEU A 595 -2.21 28.36 -11.15
C LEU A 595 -1.88 29.85 -10.99
N ARG A 596 -0.70 30.21 -10.47
CA ARG A 596 -0.22 31.59 -10.41
C ARG A 596 -0.04 32.19 -11.80
N GLU A 597 0.60 31.46 -12.73
CA GLU A 597 0.78 31.90 -14.12
C GLU A 597 -0.55 32.16 -14.83
N ARG A 598 -1.55 31.29 -14.63
CA ARG A 598 -2.87 31.44 -15.25
C ARG A 598 -3.74 32.52 -14.60
N ASN A 599 -3.45 32.91 -13.36
CA ASN A 599 -4.26 33.83 -12.57
C ASN A 599 -3.36 34.85 -11.85
N PRO A 600 -2.74 35.81 -12.58
CA PRO A 600 -1.78 36.76 -12.01
C PRO A 600 -2.38 37.65 -10.91
N GLN A 601 -3.70 37.89 -10.96
CA GLN A 601 -4.47 38.60 -9.94
C GLN A 601 -4.43 37.96 -8.53
N ILE A 602 -4.02 36.70 -8.40
CA ILE A 602 -3.86 36.04 -7.09
C ILE A 602 -2.71 36.63 -6.29
N ALA A 603 -1.61 37.04 -6.97
CA ALA A 603 -0.45 37.60 -6.29
C ALA A 603 -0.81 38.82 -5.44
N GLU A 604 -1.82 39.57 -5.88
CA GLU A 604 -2.36 40.75 -5.20
C GLU A 604 -3.12 40.35 -3.92
N ILE A 605 -3.89 39.26 -3.95
CA ILE A 605 -4.62 38.70 -2.80
C ILE A 605 -3.65 38.06 -1.80
N GLU A 606 -2.63 37.34 -2.28
CA GLU A 606 -1.55 36.78 -1.43
C GLU A 606 -0.82 37.91 -0.70
N GLN A 607 -0.51 39.02 -1.38
CA GLN A 607 0.10 40.21 -0.77
C GLN A 607 -0.80 40.84 0.31
N GLU A 608 -2.11 41.00 0.07
CA GLU A 608 -3.05 41.49 1.09
C GLU A 608 -3.07 40.56 2.32
N THR A 609 -3.16 39.25 2.08
CA THR A 609 -3.29 38.24 3.13
C THR A 609 -2.02 38.13 3.96
N GLU A 610 -0.85 38.12 3.32
CA GLU A 610 0.45 38.12 3.99
C GLU A 610 0.63 39.39 4.82
N MET A 611 0.31 40.57 4.27
CA MET A 611 0.36 41.85 5.00
C MET A 611 -0.54 41.85 6.23
N ARG A 612 -1.76 41.35 6.08
CA ARG A 612 -2.71 41.23 7.19
C ARG A 612 -2.21 40.24 8.26
N HIS A 613 -1.60 39.13 7.85
CA HIS A 613 -1.05 38.15 8.77
C HIS A 613 0.17 38.71 9.52
N LEU A 614 1.10 39.36 8.83
CA LEU A 614 2.25 40.06 9.44
C LEU A 614 1.78 41.15 10.42
N TYR A 615 0.75 41.91 10.06
CA TYR A 615 0.14 42.91 10.94
C TYR A 615 -0.46 42.27 12.20
N LEU A 616 -1.21 41.17 12.08
CA LEU A 616 -1.77 40.46 13.24
C LEU A 616 -0.69 39.84 14.12
N GLN A 617 0.35 39.23 13.53
CA GLN A 617 1.51 38.71 14.27
C GLN A 617 2.22 39.83 15.03
N TYR A 618 2.41 41.00 14.42
CA TYR A 618 2.99 42.16 15.08
C TYR A 618 2.11 42.69 16.22
N LEU A 619 0.79 42.69 16.07
CA LEU A 619 -0.11 43.08 17.16
C LEU A 619 -0.08 42.10 18.35
N GLN A 620 0.05 40.81 18.08
CA GLN A 620 0.15 39.78 19.12
C GLN A 620 1.51 39.80 19.82
N THR A 621 2.58 39.99 19.04
CA THR A 621 3.98 40.01 19.49
C THR A 621 4.70 41.18 18.84
N PRO A 622 4.61 42.40 19.40
CA PRO A 622 5.19 43.60 18.80
C PRO A 622 6.70 43.65 19.03
N THR A 623 7.46 42.90 18.24
CA THR A 623 8.93 42.97 18.25
C THR A 623 9.45 43.94 17.20
N ARG A 624 10.61 44.57 17.45
CA ARG A 624 11.28 45.44 16.45
C ARG A 624 11.56 44.72 15.14
N VAL A 625 11.93 43.45 15.18
CA VAL A 625 12.16 42.62 13.98
C VAL A 625 10.89 42.47 13.14
N LEU A 626 9.76 42.14 13.78
CA LEU A 626 8.48 42.04 13.08
C LEU A 626 8.01 43.42 12.58
N GLY A 627 8.22 44.48 13.37
CA GLY A 627 7.93 45.85 12.97
C GLY A 627 8.74 46.31 11.75
N ALA A 628 10.04 46.00 11.71
CA ALA A 628 10.91 46.30 10.57
C ALA A 628 10.51 45.49 9.32
N ARG A 629 10.16 44.20 9.49
CA ARG A 629 9.68 43.36 8.39
C ARG A 629 8.36 43.88 7.82
N LEU A 630 7.43 44.28 8.69
CA LEU A 630 6.15 44.88 8.29
C LEU A 630 6.36 46.23 7.59
N ALA A 631 7.20 47.12 8.12
CA ALA A 631 7.56 48.39 7.49
C ALA A 631 8.22 48.20 6.11
N SER A 632 9.12 47.22 5.98
CA SER A 632 9.74 46.86 4.70
C SER A 632 8.70 46.39 3.68
N ARG A 633 7.74 45.55 4.11
CA ARG A 633 6.67 45.07 3.23
C ARG A 633 5.71 46.19 2.82
N ILE A 634 5.42 47.14 3.73
CA ILE A 634 4.64 48.36 3.42
C ILE A 634 5.38 49.18 2.36
N ALA A 635 6.68 49.43 2.51
CA ALA A 635 7.47 50.18 1.53
C ALA A 635 7.46 49.51 0.13
N ALA A 636 7.50 48.18 0.09
CA ALA A 636 7.50 47.40 -1.15
C ALA A 636 6.20 47.51 -1.98
N LEU A 637 5.09 48.00 -1.41
CA LEU A 637 3.87 48.32 -2.18
C LEU A 637 4.09 49.44 -3.20
N GLY A 638 5.14 50.24 -3.00
CA GLY A 638 5.58 51.25 -3.95
C GLY A 638 4.72 52.51 -3.99
N ILE A 639 5.26 53.51 -4.70
CA ILE A 639 4.70 54.88 -4.78
C ILE A 639 3.31 54.86 -5.39
N ALA A 640 3.06 53.95 -6.34
CA ALA A 640 1.78 53.82 -7.02
C ALA A 640 0.64 53.50 -6.04
N VAL A 641 0.87 52.75 -4.96
CA VAL A 641 -0.20 52.32 -4.02
C VAL A 641 -0.31 53.27 -2.83
N LEU A 642 0.81 53.67 -2.22
CA LEU A 642 0.81 54.43 -0.97
C LEU A 642 1.09 55.94 -1.13
N GLY A 643 1.65 56.35 -2.26
CA GLY A 643 2.22 57.68 -2.47
C GLY A 643 3.65 57.81 -1.95
N GLU A 644 4.42 58.75 -2.49
CA GLU A 644 5.86 58.89 -2.27
C GLU A 644 6.21 59.15 -0.80
N GLU A 645 5.41 59.99 -0.12
CA GLU A 645 5.62 60.35 1.27
C GLU A 645 5.52 59.14 2.21
N ARG A 646 4.53 58.27 1.98
CA ARG A 646 4.27 57.10 2.84
C ARG A 646 5.28 55.97 2.62
N VAL A 647 5.74 55.77 1.38
CA VAL A 647 6.84 54.83 1.10
C VAL A 647 8.10 55.28 1.83
N ARG A 648 8.44 56.57 1.73
CA ARG A 648 9.60 57.14 2.44
C ARG A 648 9.46 57.02 3.97
N GLN A 649 8.26 57.22 4.50
CA GLN A 649 7.97 57.01 5.93
C GLN A 649 8.22 55.54 6.33
N ALA A 650 7.70 54.57 5.56
CA ALA A 650 7.89 53.15 5.82
C ALA A 650 9.37 52.72 5.74
N GLU A 651 10.13 53.22 4.76
CA GLU A 651 11.57 52.96 4.63
C GLU A 651 12.37 53.55 5.80
N ASN A 652 12.05 54.78 6.21
CA ASN A 652 12.69 55.42 7.35
C ASN A 652 12.40 54.66 8.65
N LEU A 653 11.16 54.20 8.81
CA LEU A 653 10.73 53.43 9.97
C LEU A 653 11.41 52.06 10.02
N GLN A 654 11.53 51.37 8.87
CA GLN A 654 12.34 50.15 8.76
C GLN A 654 13.79 50.39 9.19
N LYS A 655 14.45 51.42 8.63
CA LYS A 655 15.85 51.74 8.95
C LYS A 655 16.04 52.05 10.43
N LYS A 656 15.13 52.83 11.01
CA LYS A 656 15.12 53.18 12.43
C LYS A 656 15.01 51.94 13.32
N LEU A 657 14.04 51.06 13.04
CA LEU A 657 13.82 49.84 13.84
C LEU A 657 14.99 48.86 13.72
N CYS A 658 15.57 48.70 12.52
CA CYS A 658 16.78 47.89 12.35
C CYS A 658 17.98 48.46 13.10
N LEU A 659 18.15 49.79 13.13
CA LEU A 659 19.20 50.45 13.89
C LEU A 659 19.01 50.28 15.40
N GLU A 660 17.78 50.44 15.89
CA GLU A 660 17.41 50.23 17.29
C GLU A 660 17.59 48.78 17.74
N GLU A 661 17.39 47.79 16.85
CA GLU A 661 17.67 46.37 17.13
C GLU A 661 19.18 46.11 17.22
N LYS A 662 19.97 46.63 16.27
CA LYS A 662 21.44 46.52 16.28
C LYS A 662 22.07 47.13 17.53
N LEU A 663 21.54 48.26 18.01
CA LEU A 663 21.97 48.90 19.26
C LEU A 663 21.72 48.02 20.51
N ASN A 664 20.76 47.10 20.45
CA ASN A 664 20.41 46.21 21.56
C ASN A 664 21.34 44.98 21.60
N ASP A 665 21.72 44.43 20.44
CA ASP A 665 22.60 43.24 20.31
C ASP A 665 24.11 43.58 20.36
N ALA A 666 24.54 44.74 19.84
CA ALA A 666 25.97 45.07 19.66
C ALA A 666 26.64 45.75 20.88
N ASN A 667 25.93 45.88 22.01
CA ASN A 667 26.38 46.64 23.17
C ASN A 667 27.78 46.24 23.71
N PRO A 668 28.24 44.97 23.66
CA PRO A 668 29.59 44.63 24.13
C PRO A 668 30.72 45.07 23.17
N GLN A 669 30.50 45.01 21.85
CA GLN A 669 31.56 45.16 20.86
C GLN A 669 31.92 46.62 20.62
N TRP A 670 30.93 47.49 20.38
CA TRP A 670 31.16 48.92 20.18
C TRP A 670 31.71 49.61 21.42
N LEU A 671 31.29 49.14 22.59
CA LEU A 671 31.72 49.68 23.87
C LEU A 671 33.19 49.31 24.17
N ASP A 672 33.64 48.13 23.73
CA ASP A 672 35.06 47.75 23.81
C ASP A 672 35.93 48.59 22.87
N VAL A 673 35.50 48.80 21.63
CA VAL A 673 36.18 49.67 20.65
C VAL A 673 36.35 51.09 21.19
N VAL A 674 35.26 51.68 21.71
CA VAL A 674 35.32 53.02 22.31
C VAL A 674 36.21 53.06 23.55
N ARG A 675 36.23 52.00 24.38
CA ARG A 675 37.13 51.91 25.54
C ARG A 675 38.62 51.88 25.14
N ARG A 676 38.94 51.31 23.98
CA ARG A 676 40.32 51.20 23.47
C ARG A 676 40.90 52.51 22.93
N LEU A 677 40.07 53.46 22.52
CA LEU A 677 40.53 54.79 22.06
C LEU A 677 41.51 55.44 23.06
N ARG A 678 42.70 55.81 22.60
CA ARG A 678 43.71 56.47 23.42
C ARG A 678 43.49 57.98 23.40
N CYS A 679 43.61 58.63 24.55
CA CYS A 679 43.37 60.08 24.65
C CYS A 679 44.41 60.81 25.49
N ARG A 680 45.38 60.10 26.09
CA ARG A 680 46.53 60.71 26.77
C ARG A 680 47.73 60.71 25.82
N PRO A 681 48.58 61.75 25.82
CA PRO A 681 49.70 61.87 24.88
C PRO A 681 50.60 60.63 24.86
N GLU A 682 50.93 60.09 26.03
CA GLU A 682 51.84 58.95 26.18
C GLU A 682 51.21 57.67 25.63
N SER A 683 49.94 57.44 25.96
CA SER A 683 49.19 56.27 25.48
C SER A 683 48.84 56.34 24.00
N PHE A 684 48.66 57.55 23.45
CA PHE A 684 48.32 57.74 22.05
C PHE A 684 49.55 57.54 21.16
N ALA A 685 50.74 57.91 21.64
CA ALA A 685 51.98 57.65 20.93
C ALA A 685 52.32 56.16 20.80
N ASP A 686 51.77 55.30 21.67
CA ASP A 686 51.98 53.86 21.67
C ASP A 686 51.16 53.17 20.56
N ASP A 687 49.83 53.08 20.74
CA ASP A 687 48.91 52.42 19.80
C ASP A 687 47.74 53.31 19.36
N GLY A 688 47.82 54.63 19.57
CA GLY A 688 46.72 55.58 19.35
C GLY A 688 46.16 55.61 17.92
N PRO A 689 46.99 55.74 16.87
CA PRO A 689 46.53 55.72 15.49
C PRO A 689 45.85 54.40 15.10
N GLU A 690 46.38 53.27 15.56
CA GLU A 690 45.80 51.94 15.32
C GLU A 690 44.44 51.79 15.99
N ARG A 691 44.31 52.24 17.24
CA ARG A 691 43.00 52.24 17.95
C ARG A 691 42.00 53.21 17.33
N ALA A 692 42.46 54.32 16.76
CA ALA A 692 41.60 55.23 16.01
C ALA A 692 41.12 54.62 14.69
N ALA A 693 41.98 53.86 14.00
CA ALA A 693 41.61 53.11 12.79
C ALA A 693 40.59 51.99 13.09
N ASP A 694 40.82 51.20 14.16
CA ASP A 694 39.86 50.20 14.65
C ASP A 694 38.48 50.86 14.90
N ALA A 695 38.47 52.00 15.59
CA ALA A 695 37.25 52.73 15.89
C ALA A 695 36.57 53.34 14.64
N LEU A 696 37.36 53.82 13.67
CA LEU A 696 36.84 54.34 12.42
C LEU A 696 36.14 53.24 11.61
N ALA A 697 36.71 52.05 11.54
CA ALA A 697 36.12 50.91 10.85
C ALA A 697 34.83 50.44 11.53
N ASP A 698 34.91 50.14 12.83
CA ASP A 698 33.82 49.49 13.57
C ASP A 698 32.65 50.42 13.91
N LEU A 699 32.87 51.75 13.94
CA LEU A 699 31.84 52.74 14.28
C LEU A 699 31.41 53.60 13.08
N SER A 700 31.87 53.28 11.87
CA SER A 700 31.59 54.02 10.62
C SER A 700 30.10 54.28 10.38
N ASP A 701 29.25 53.29 10.66
CA ASP A 701 27.79 53.38 10.45
C ASP A 701 27.05 54.18 11.54
N VAL A 702 27.71 54.56 12.65
CA VAL A 702 27.05 55.07 13.87
C VAL A 702 27.53 56.47 14.28
N LEU A 703 28.60 56.98 13.65
CA LEU A 703 29.20 58.30 13.91
C LEU A 703 28.84 59.31 12.82
N ASP A 704 28.77 60.58 13.23
CA ASP A 704 28.53 61.69 12.31
C ASP A 704 29.82 62.07 11.55
N SER A 705 29.69 62.79 10.45
CA SER A 705 30.81 63.12 9.56
C SER A 705 31.95 63.88 10.23
N GLU A 706 31.66 64.72 11.23
CA GLU A 706 32.67 65.45 12.01
C GLU A 706 33.50 64.52 12.92
N ASP A 707 32.86 63.51 13.51
CA ASP A 707 33.51 62.53 14.38
C ASP A 707 34.31 61.51 13.58
N LEU A 708 33.82 61.13 12.39
CA LEU A 708 34.56 60.31 11.44
C LEU A 708 35.82 61.01 10.96
N ALA A 709 35.74 62.30 10.61
CA ALA A 709 36.91 63.09 10.24
C ALA A 709 37.93 63.19 11.39
N LEU A 710 37.47 63.32 12.64
CA LEU A 710 38.33 63.33 13.82
C LEU A 710 39.05 61.99 14.04
N LEU A 711 38.38 60.86 13.80
CA LEU A 711 38.99 59.53 13.90
C LEU A 711 39.94 59.25 12.73
N ASP A 712 39.61 59.73 11.52
CA ASP A 712 40.47 59.64 10.35
C ASP A 712 41.77 60.43 10.56
N ASP A 713 41.68 61.69 11.01
CA ASP A 713 42.82 62.52 11.41
C ASP A 713 43.69 61.84 12.48
N ALA A 714 43.05 61.19 13.45
CA ALA A 714 43.73 60.46 14.52
C ALA A 714 44.42 59.18 14.01
N SER A 715 43.81 58.47 13.04
CA SER A 715 44.34 57.24 12.46
C SER A 715 45.59 57.47 11.59
N LEU A 716 45.72 58.66 11.02
CA LEU A 716 46.83 59.04 10.14
C LEU A 716 47.98 59.73 10.90
N TRP A 717 47.85 59.94 12.21
CA TRP A 717 48.85 60.66 13.00
C TRP A 717 50.14 59.87 13.17
N ARG A 718 51.29 60.54 13.02
CA ARG A 718 52.63 59.96 13.23
C ARG A 718 53.32 60.64 14.40
N ASN A 719 54.03 59.88 15.22
CA ASN A 719 54.73 60.39 16.41
C ASN A 719 55.76 61.49 16.08
N GLU A 720 56.32 61.47 14.88
CA GLU A 720 57.25 62.49 14.37
C GLU A 720 56.61 63.90 14.26
N ASN A 721 55.27 63.98 14.21
CA ASN A 721 54.51 65.23 14.10
C ASN A 721 54.32 65.94 15.45
N GLY A 722 54.88 65.40 16.54
CA GLY A 722 54.76 65.96 17.88
C GLY A 722 53.43 65.63 18.57
N LEU A 723 53.04 66.46 19.55
CA LEU A 723 51.87 66.20 20.39
C LEU A 723 50.58 66.48 19.62
N PRO A 724 49.68 65.49 19.44
CA PRO A 724 48.50 65.66 18.60
C PRO A 724 47.54 66.74 19.13
N PRO A 725 47.17 67.75 18.31
CA PRO A 725 46.36 68.88 18.75
C PRO A 725 44.90 68.50 19.04
N PHE A 726 44.45 67.33 18.56
CA PHE A 726 43.07 66.86 18.66
C PHE A 726 42.80 65.96 19.89
N LEU A 727 43.80 65.65 20.73
CA LEU A 727 43.64 64.71 21.85
C LEU A 727 42.48 65.07 22.80
N GLN A 728 42.25 66.37 23.03
CA GLN A 728 41.15 66.84 23.87
C GLN A 728 39.77 66.64 23.21
N ARG A 729 39.70 66.79 21.88
CA ARG A 729 38.49 66.48 21.09
C ARG A 729 38.22 64.98 21.11
N LEU A 730 39.26 64.16 20.92
CA LEU A 730 39.17 62.70 20.98
C LEU A 730 38.74 62.20 22.36
N ALA A 731 39.24 62.82 23.44
CA ALA A 731 38.79 62.55 24.81
C ALA A 731 37.31 62.88 25.03
N THR A 732 36.82 63.94 24.38
CA THR A 732 35.41 64.37 24.45
C THR A 732 34.53 63.37 23.70
N LEU A 733 34.91 63.02 22.47
CA LEU A 733 34.23 61.99 21.67
C LEU A 733 34.14 60.67 22.44
N LYS A 734 35.25 60.19 23.00
CA LYS A 734 35.28 58.97 23.81
C LYS A 734 34.28 59.01 24.95
N ARG A 735 34.16 60.13 25.69
CA ARG A 735 33.17 60.24 26.79
C ARG A 735 31.73 60.22 26.27
N THR A 736 31.45 60.93 25.18
CA THR A 736 30.12 60.96 24.56
C THR A 736 29.69 59.56 24.11
N LEU A 737 30.58 58.82 23.46
CA LEU A 737 30.31 57.46 22.99
C LEU A 737 30.18 56.47 24.14
N LEU A 738 30.99 56.59 25.19
CA LEU A 738 30.81 55.78 26.40
C LEU A 738 29.45 56.04 27.04
N ALA A 739 28.99 57.29 27.13
CA ALA A 739 27.66 57.60 27.66
C ALA A 739 26.53 57.05 26.76
N ARG A 740 26.70 57.13 25.43
CA ARG A 740 25.72 56.64 24.44
C ARG A 740 25.57 55.12 24.46
N PHE A 741 26.68 54.40 24.56
CA PHE A 741 26.67 52.93 24.52
C PHE A 741 26.51 52.28 25.89
N SER A 742 26.88 52.92 27.01
CA SER A 742 26.79 52.31 28.36
C SER A 742 25.38 52.27 28.98
N ALA A 743 24.31 52.52 28.22
CA ALA A 743 22.95 52.49 28.78
C ALA A 743 22.56 51.05 29.20
N PRO A 744 21.98 50.84 30.41
CA PRO A 744 21.62 49.52 30.89
C PRO A 744 20.51 48.88 30.03
N PRO A 745 20.45 47.54 29.91
CA PRO A 745 19.40 46.85 29.18
C PRO A 745 18.05 47.20 29.82
N VAL A 746 17.21 47.88 29.05
CA VAL A 746 15.88 48.24 29.53
C VAL A 746 14.96 47.06 29.25
N PHE A 747 14.58 46.31 30.29
CA PHE A 747 13.51 45.34 30.21
C PHE A 747 12.19 46.08 30.00
N ARG A 748 11.82 46.31 28.74
CA ARG A 748 10.53 46.86 28.33
C ARG A 748 9.70 45.74 27.71
N ILE A 749 8.43 45.69 28.08
CA ILE A 749 7.41 45.06 27.24
C ILE A 749 7.30 45.97 26.01
N GLU A 750 7.80 45.50 24.87
CA GLU A 750 7.67 46.25 23.62
C GLU A 750 6.17 46.46 23.36
N LYS A 751 5.78 47.71 23.15
CA LYS A 751 4.43 48.07 22.75
C LYS A 751 4.42 48.24 21.24
N ALA A 752 3.30 47.91 20.60
CA ALA A 752 3.14 48.15 19.18
C ALA A 752 3.38 49.64 18.88
N ASN A 753 4.35 49.92 18.00
CA ASN A 753 4.60 51.26 17.49
C ASN A 753 3.38 51.76 16.69
N ASP A 754 2.74 52.82 17.21
CA ASP A 754 1.53 53.42 16.63
C ASP A 754 1.71 53.87 15.17
N GLU A 755 2.93 54.27 14.78
CA GLU A 755 3.25 54.69 13.42
C GLU A 755 3.22 53.50 12.45
N ILE A 756 3.76 52.34 12.86
CA ILE A 756 3.68 51.10 12.07
C ILE A 756 2.23 50.63 11.96
N VAL A 757 1.48 50.69 13.06
CA VAL A 757 0.08 50.28 13.12
C VAL A 757 -0.76 51.15 12.19
N ALA A 758 -0.57 52.47 12.21
CA ALA A 758 -1.25 53.41 11.33
C ALA A 758 -0.89 53.18 9.85
N LEU A 759 0.41 53.02 9.54
CA LEU A 759 0.88 52.73 8.19
C LEU A 759 0.35 51.39 7.66
N ALA A 760 0.33 50.34 8.49
CA ALA A 760 -0.21 49.04 8.13
C ALA A 760 -1.72 49.09 7.89
N GLY A 761 -2.47 49.76 8.77
CA GLY A 761 -3.91 49.95 8.62
C GLY A 761 -4.26 50.68 7.31
N LEU A 762 -3.56 51.77 7.02
CA LEU A 762 -3.72 52.54 5.78
C LEU A 762 -3.30 51.72 4.54
N ALA A 763 -2.20 50.97 4.63
CA ALA A 763 -1.75 50.12 3.53
C ALA A 763 -2.80 49.06 3.19
N ILE A 764 -3.36 48.39 4.19
CA ILE A 764 -4.45 47.41 4.02
C ILE A 764 -5.68 48.08 3.40
N GLU A 765 -6.04 49.30 3.81
CA GLU A 765 -7.18 50.03 3.23
C GLU A 765 -6.94 50.47 1.77
N GLN A 766 -5.73 50.94 1.44
CA GLN A 766 -5.36 51.34 0.08
C GLN A 766 -5.30 50.14 -0.88
N ILE A 767 -4.81 48.99 -0.41
CA ILE A 767 -4.88 47.71 -1.13
C ILE A 767 -6.37 47.42 -1.47
N LYS A 768 -7.28 47.53 -0.49
CA LYS A 768 -8.71 47.31 -0.73
C LYS A 768 -9.35 48.29 -1.72
N LEU A 769 -9.00 49.57 -1.64
CA LEU A 769 -9.59 50.62 -2.47
C LEU A 769 -9.18 50.54 -3.94
N LYS A 770 -7.94 50.15 -4.24
CA LYS A 770 -7.43 50.05 -5.62
C LYS A 770 -7.87 48.80 -6.38
N GLY A 771 -8.76 48.00 -5.79
CA GLY A 771 -9.30 46.79 -6.43
C GLY A 771 -8.50 45.52 -6.14
N TYR A 772 -7.48 45.57 -5.27
CA TYR A 772 -6.68 44.41 -4.88
C TYR A 772 -7.37 43.50 -3.84
N SER A 773 -8.55 43.87 -3.34
CA SER A 773 -9.34 43.00 -2.48
C SER A 773 -10.18 42.03 -3.29
N GLY A 774 -10.22 40.77 -2.86
CA GLY A 774 -11.02 39.67 -3.42
C GLY A 774 -12.54 39.92 -3.49
N ARG A 775 -12.98 40.85 -4.34
CA ARG A 775 -14.38 41.00 -4.75
C ARG A 775 -14.83 39.80 -5.56
N ASP A 776 -13.89 39.16 -6.26
CA ASP A 776 -14.10 37.88 -6.92
C ASP A 776 -13.92 36.73 -5.92
N ARG A 777 -15.03 36.12 -5.52
CA ARG A 777 -15.06 34.94 -4.65
C ARG A 777 -14.21 33.78 -5.21
N LYS A 778 -14.08 33.68 -6.53
CA LYS A 778 -13.30 32.62 -7.18
C LYS A 778 -11.81 32.82 -6.94
N SER A 779 -11.29 34.03 -7.14
CA SER A 779 -9.88 34.36 -6.89
C SER A 779 -9.50 34.23 -5.40
N ALA A 780 -10.40 34.60 -4.49
CA ALA A 780 -10.20 34.41 -3.05
C ALA A 780 -10.13 32.93 -2.66
N ALA A 781 -11.06 32.11 -3.15
CA ALA A 781 -11.03 30.66 -2.92
C ALA A 781 -9.79 30.00 -3.54
N LEU A 782 -9.32 30.49 -4.68
CA LEU A 782 -8.11 29.99 -5.33
C LEU A 782 -6.83 30.34 -4.56
N ALA A 783 -6.75 31.55 -3.98
CA ALA A 783 -5.65 31.94 -3.10
C ALA A 783 -5.61 31.11 -1.80
N GLU A 784 -6.78 30.82 -1.21
CA GLU A 784 -6.88 29.92 -0.06
C GLU A 784 -6.45 28.49 -0.41
N PHE A 785 -6.86 27.99 -1.58
CA PHE A 785 -6.42 26.68 -2.08
C PHE A 785 -4.90 26.62 -2.29
N LEU A 786 -4.30 27.67 -2.85
CA LEU A 786 -2.83 27.77 -3.00
C LEU A 786 -2.11 27.79 -1.66
N ALA A 787 -2.65 28.51 -0.67
CA ALA A 787 -2.09 28.52 0.67
C ALA A 787 -2.09 27.13 1.33
N GLN A 788 -3.16 26.33 1.11
CA GLN A 788 -3.21 24.94 1.57
C GLN A 788 -2.22 24.04 0.81
N LEU A 789 -2.11 24.22 -0.51
CA LEU A 789 -1.17 23.47 -1.35
C LEU A 789 0.28 23.67 -0.91
N ASP A 790 0.66 24.90 -0.56
CA ASP A 790 2.06 25.24 -0.26
C ASP A 790 2.44 24.99 1.21
N ASN A 791 1.48 25.04 2.15
CA ASN A 791 1.78 25.03 3.60
C ASN A 791 1.23 23.82 4.36
N ASN A 792 0.47 22.92 3.72
CA ASN A 792 -0.20 21.82 4.42
C ASN A 792 0.00 20.45 3.74
N PRO A 793 1.24 19.94 3.66
CA PRO A 793 1.57 18.72 2.91
C PRO A 793 0.82 17.49 3.44
N ARG A 794 0.57 17.41 4.75
CA ARG A 794 -0.20 16.31 5.36
C ARG A 794 -1.66 16.30 4.91
N ALA A 795 -2.33 17.45 4.92
CA ALA A 795 -3.70 17.55 4.43
C ALA A 795 -3.78 17.24 2.93
N MET A 796 -2.76 17.64 2.16
CA MET A 796 -2.66 17.30 0.74
C MET A 796 -2.48 15.80 0.52
N LEU A 797 -1.67 15.13 1.34
CA LEU A 797 -1.48 13.68 1.25
C LEU A 797 -2.78 12.92 1.55
N GLU A 798 -3.52 13.33 2.58
CA GLU A 798 -4.83 12.76 2.90
C GLU A 798 -5.84 13.01 1.77
N ALA A 799 -5.96 14.26 1.29
CA ALA A 799 -6.87 14.62 0.22
C ALA A 799 -6.57 13.86 -1.08
N VAL A 800 -5.31 13.82 -1.53
CA VAL A 800 -4.93 13.06 -2.72
C VAL A 800 -5.22 11.57 -2.55
N SER A 801 -4.99 11.01 -1.35
CA SER A 801 -5.30 9.61 -1.05
C SER A 801 -6.79 9.32 -1.09
N ASP A 802 -7.65 10.25 -0.64
CA ASP A 802 -9.12 10.13 -0.68
C ASP A 802 -9.66 10.06 -2.11
N TYR A 803 -9.06 10.80 -3.03
CA TYR A 803 -9.47 10.87 -4.44
C TYR A 803 -8.67 9.97 -5.38
N SER A 804 -7.63 9.28 -4.88
CA SER A 804 -6.83 8.39 -5.71
C SER A 804 -7.59 7.12 -6.05
N PHE A 805 -7.68 6.83 -7.35
CA PHE A 805 -8.28 5.60 -7.88
C PHE A 805 -7.41 4.36 -7.60
N ALA A 806 -6.09 4.53 -7.56
CA ALA A 806 -5.14 3.46 -7.36
C ALA A 806 -4.26 3.71 -6.12
N PHE A 807 -3.84 2.64 -5.46
CA PHE A 807 -2.77 2.65 -4.47
C PHE A 807 -1.62 1.77 -4.94
N ALA A 808 -0.41 2.07 -4.51
CA ALA A 808 0.78 1.32 -4.89
C ALA A 808 1.56 0.81 -3.68
N ALA A 809 2.12 -0.40 -3.76
CA ALA A 809 3.04 -0.96 -2.76
C ALA A 809 3.85 -2.10 -3.37
N THR A 810 4.93 -2.54 -2.72
CA THR A 810 5.60 -3.81 -3.08
C THR A 810 4.75 -5.01 -2.67
N CYS A 811 4.91 -6.16 -3.34
CA CYS A 811 4.10 -7.37 -3.06
C CYS A 811 4.10 -7.75 -1.56
N GLN A 812 5.27 -7.68 -0.94
CA GLN A 812 5.49 -8.04 0.48
C GLN A 812 4.87 -7.07 1.49
N GLN A 813 4.47 -5.87 1.04
CA GLN A 813 3.96 -4.78 1.88
C GLN A 813 2.59 -4.26 1.43
N SER A 814 1.94 -4.97 0.50
CA SER A 814 0.63 -4.64 -0.07
C SER A 814 -0.52 -4.68 0.95
N VAL A 815 -0.28 -5.25 2.14
CA VAL A 815 -1.18 -5.19 3.29
C VAL A 815 -0.46 -4.50 4.44
N ASN A 816 -0.82 -3.24 4.70
CA ASN A 816 -0.23 -2.44 5.78
C ASN A 816 -1.27 -1.52 6.45
N ARG A 817 -0.94 -1.07 7.67
CA ARG A 817 -1.86 -0.29 8.53
C ARG A 817 -2.21 1.07 7.92
N SER A 818 -1.27 1.71 7.22
CA SER A 818 -1.53 2.98 6.51
C SER A 818 -2.56 2.82 5.39
N MET A 819 -2.49 1.73 4.61
CA MET A 819 -3.48 1.44 3.56
C MET A 819 -4.84 1.10 4.14
N GLN A 820 -4.89 0.34 5.24
CA GLN A 820 -6.14 0.05 5.96
C GLN A 820 -6.79 1.34 6.48
N TYR A 821 -6.00 2.21 7.12
CA TYR A 821 -6.46 3.52 7.58
C TYR A 821 -7.03 4.35 6.43
N GLN A 822 -6.31 4.40 5.29
CA GLN A 822 -6.81 5.08 4.09
C GLN A 822 -8.09 4.43 3.57
N LYS A 823 -8.24 3.11 3.60
CA LYS A 823 -9.51 2.44 3.24
C LYS A 823 -10.65 2.64 4.27
N GLY A 824 -10.43 3.43 5.33
CA GLY A 824 -11.43 3.70 6.37
C GLY A 824 -11.51 2.62 7.45
N ILE A 825 -10.61 1.63 7.41
CA ILE A 825 -10.54 0.53 8.38
C ILE A 825 -9.76 1.05 9.60
N ARG A 826 -10.48 1.36 10.68
CA ARG A 826 -9.89 1.88 11.94
C ARG A 826 -9.69 0.75 12.95
N GLY A 827 -8.62 0.83 13.73
CA GLY A 827 -8.16 -0.22 14.66
C GLY A 827 -9.06 -0.54 15.87
N GLY A 828 -10.35 -0.18 15.83
CA GLY A 828 -11.37 -0.57 16.81
C GLY A 828 -12.45 -1.53 16.26
N ASP A 829 -12.52 -1.73 14.94
CA ASP A 829 -13.45 -2.68 14.30
C ASP A 829 -12.85 -4.10 14.22
N THR A 830 -12.09 -4.50 15.24
CA THR A 830 -11.36 -5.77 15.31
C THR A 830 -12.25 -6.93 15.74
N ASN A 831 -13.33 -7.17 15.00
CA ASN A 831 -13.63 -8.55 14.65
C ASN A 831 -12.86 -8.82 13.36
N LEU A 832 -11.63 -9.33 13.50
CA LEU A 832 -10.69 -9.71 12.42
C LEU A 832 -11.28 -10.64 11.34
N ASN A 833 -12.55 -11.03 11.47
CA ASN A 833 -13.26 -11.85 10.51
C ASN A 833 -13.97 -11.10 9.36
N GLN A 834 -14.14 -9.77 9.35
CA GLN A 834 -15.13 -9.19 8.41
C GLN A 834 -14.79 -7.93 7.60
N GLN A 835 -13.76 -7.13 7.89
CA GLN A 835 -13.37 -6.01 6.99
C GLN A 835 -11.95 -6.19 6.47
N GLN A 836 -11.87 -6.80 5.29
CA GLN A 836 -10.62 -7.07 4.57
C GLN A 836 -10.29 -5.92 3.61
N LEU A 837 -9.00 -5.78 3.31
CA LEU A 837 -8.49 -4.76 2.41
C LEU A 837 -8.77 -5.17 0.96
N GLU A 838 -10.01 -5.04 0.49
CA GLU A 838 -10.39 -5.49 -0.86
C GLU A 838 -10.14 -4.43 -1.96
N TYR A 839 -9.73 -4.93 -3.12
CA TYR A 839 -9.56 -4.19 -4.37
C TYR A 839 -10.36 -4.87 -5.48
N GLU A 840 -10.97 -4.06 -6.36
CA GLU A 840 -11.65 -4.59 -7.54
C GLU A 840 -10.62 -5.19 -8.51
N TYR A 841 -9.45 -4.56 -8.62
CA TYR A 841 -8.33 -5.04 -9.43
C TYR A 841 -7.02 -5.01 -8.65
N VAL A 842 -6.22 -6.05 -8.82
CA VAL A 842 -4.81 -6.09 -8.39
C VAL A 842 -3.97 -6.28 -9.64
N ILE A 843 -3.05 -5.36 -9.90
CA ILE A 843 -2.12 -5.42 -11.03
C ILE A 843 -0.71 -5.61 -10.48
N VAL A 844 -0.04 -6.68 -10.91
CA VAL A 844 1.32 -7.02 -10.48
C VAL A 844 2.27 -6.92 -11.67
N ASP A 845 3.24 -5.99 -11.64
CA ASP A 845 4.33 -5.92 -12.61
C ASP A 845 5.54 -6.74 -12.13
N GLU A 846 6.34 -7.24 -13.08
CA GLU A 846 7.43 -8.18 -12.83
C GLU A 846 7.01 -9.40 -11.99
N ALA A 847 5.76 -9.86 -12.18
CA ALA A 847 5.17 -10.95 -11.40
C ALA A 847 5.96 -12.26 -11.49
N ALA A 848 6.68 -12.49 -12.59
CA ALA A 848 7.53 -13.67 -12.78
C ALA A 848 8.73 -13.75 -11.82
N ARG A 849 9.10 -12.64 -11.16
CA ARG A 849 10.18 -12.57 -10.15
C ARG A 849 9.70 -12.69 -8.71
N VAL A 850 8.40 -12.65 -8.49
CA VAL A 850 7.83 -12.70 -7.15
C VAL A 850 7.74 -14.16 -6.72
N SER A 851 8.20 -14.48 -5.51
CA SER A 851 7.99 -15.82 -4.95
C SER A 851 6.49 -16.11 -4.84
N PRO A 852 6.03 -17.34 -5.06
CA PRO A 852 4.61 -17.67 -4.99
C PRO A 852 3.95 -17.28 -3.66
N ARG A 853 4.68 -17.45 -2.55
CA ARG A 853 4.23 -17.04 -1.21
C ARG A 853 4.01 -15.52 -1.09
N ASP A 854 4.90 -14.72 -1.68
CA ASP A 854 4.76 -13.26 -1.68
C ASP A 854 3.72 -12.77 -2.70
N LEU A 855 3.52 -13.48 -3.80
CA LEU A 855 2.54 -13.14 -4.84
C LEU A 855 1.11 -13.38 -4.36
N MET A 856 0.88 -14.40 -3.52
CA MET A 856 -0.42 -14.66 -2.89
C MET A 856 -0.91 -13.50 -2.01
N VAL A 857 -0.01 -12.72 -1.40
CA VAL A 857 -0.38 -11.61 -0.50
C VAL A 857 -1.25 -10.56 -1.21
N PRO A 858 -0.82 -9.93 -2.32
CA PRO A 858 -1.69 -9.03 -3.06
C PRO A 858 -2.83 -9.75 -3.79
N MET A 859 -2.62 -10.98 -4.31
CA MET A 859 -3.69 -11.73 -5.01
C MET A 859 -4.90 -11.98 -4.12
N ALA A 860 -4.70 -12.32 -2.84
CA ALA A 860 -5.79 -12.55 -1.89
C ALA A 860 -6.70 -11.32 -1.67
N GLN A 861 -6.21 -10.11 -1.98
CA GLN A 861 -6.94 -8.85 -1.84
C GLN A 861 -7.70 -8.45 -3.12
N GLY A 862 -7.46 -9.10 -4.25
CA GLY A 862 -8.03 -8.73 -5.55
C GLY A 862 -9.21 -9.59 -5.98
N LYS A 863 -10.31 -8.96 -6.42
CA LYS A 863 -11.40 -9.68 -7.09
C LYS A 863 -11.01 -10.14 -8.49
N ARG A 864 -10.33 -9.26 -9.24
CA ARG A 864 -9.68 -9.55 -10.52
C ARG A 864 -8.19 -9.29 -10.40
N ILE A 865 -7.38 -10.19 -10.96
CA ILE A 865 -5.93 -10.16 -10.83
C ILE A 865 -5.32 -10.07 -12.22
N ILE A 866 -4.42 -9.12 -12.42
CA ILE A 866 -3.68 -8.94 -13.68
C ILE A 866 -2.20 -9.10 -13.36
N LEU A 867 -1.61 -10.18 -13.85
CA LEU A 867 -0.21 -10.50 -13.67
C LEU A 867 0.54 -10.16 -14.96
N VAL A 868 1.51 -9.25 -14.85
CA VAL A 868 2.34 -8.80 -15.96
C VAL A 868 3.79 -9.17 -15.66
N GLY A 869 4.46 -9.82 -16.61
CA GLY A 869 5.80 -10.33 -16.36
C GLY A 869 6.43 -11.00 -17.57
N ASP A 870 7.55 -11.65 -17.33
CA ASP A 870 8.28 -12.40 -18.35
C ASP A 870 9.05 -13.55 -17.72
N HIS A 871 8.53 -14.78 -17.88
CA HIS A 871 9.13 -15.98 -17.29
C HIS A 871 10.43 -16.43 -17.98
N ARG A 872 10.78 -15.81 -19.12
CA ARG A 872 12.06 -16.03 -19.82
C ARG A 872 13.18 -15.09 -19.33
N GLN A 873 12.83 -14.06 -18.54
CA GLN A 873 13.79 -13.17 -17.85
C GLN A 873 14.07 -13.68 -16.43
N LEU A 874 14.73 -12.88 -15.58
CA LEU A 874 15.20 -13.35 -14.27
C LEU A 874 14.09 -14.09 -13.50
N PRO A 875 14.36 -15.30 -13.01
CA PRO A 875 13.40 -16.03 -12.20
C PRO A 875 13.25 -15.35 -10.83
N HIS A 876 12.24 -15.78 -10.08
CA HIS A 876 12.19 -15.52 -8.65
C HIS A 876 13.42 -16.08 -7.92
N ILE A 877 13.80 -15.43 -6.82
CA ILE A 877 14.95 -15.82 -6.02
C ILE A 877 14.53 -16.91 -5.05
N ILE A 878 15.26 -18.04 -5.09
CA ILE A 878 15.12 -19.18 -4.20
C ILE A 878 16.43 -19.28 -3.42
N ASP A 879 16.36 -19.58 -2.13
CA ASP A 879 17.56 -19.83 -1.33
C ASP A 879 18.14 -21.21 -1.71
N ASP A 880 19.38 -21.22 -2.22
CA ASP A 880 20.09 -22.43 -2.66
C ASP A 880 20.25 -23.47 -1.55
N GLU A 881 20.20 -23.08 -0.28
CA GLU A 881 20.21 -24.01 0.86
C GLU A 881 18.84 -24.66 1.06
N VAL A 882 17.75 -23.91 0.87
CA VAL A 882 16.38 -24.47 0.93
C VAL A 882 16.19 -25.48 -0.20
N ALA A 883 16.59 -25.10 -1.42
CA ALA A 883 16.51 -25.97 -2.57
C ALA A 883 17.25 -27.30 -2.33
N ARG A 884 18.53 -27.23 -1.89
CA ARG A 884 19.33 -28.43 -1.58
C ARG A 884 18.73 -29.30 -0.49
N ARG A 885 18.20 -28.72 0.59
CA ARG A 885 17.52 -29.50 1.65
C ARG A 885 16.24 -30.18 1.15
N MET A 886 15.55 -29.61 0.15
CA MET A 886 14.41 -30.26 -0.50
C MET A 886 14.84 -31.39 -1.45
N GLU A 887 16.01 -31.25 -2.10
CA GLU A 887 16.62 -32.30 -2.94
C GLU A 887 17.17 -33.48 -2.14
N ASP A 888 17.74 -33.23 -0.95
CA ASP A 888 18.31 -34.25 -0.07
C ASP A 888 17.24 -35.07 0.69
N GLY A 889 15.98 -34.64 0.68
CA GLY A 889 14.84 -35.41 1.21
C GLY A 889 14.53 -36.65 0.37
N GLU A 890 13.59 -37.51 0.77
CA GLU A 890 13.16 -38.71 0.00
C GLU A 890 12.54 -38.41 -1.38
N ASN A 891 12.60 -37.16 -1.85
CA ASN A 891 12.10 -36.71 -3.13
C ASN A 891 13.19 -36.80 -4.19
N SER A 892 12.87 -37.39 -5.35
CA SER A 892 13.85 -37.55 -6.44
C SER A 892 14.24 -36.19 -7.06
N ALA A 893 15.44 -36.06 -7.64
CA ALA A 893 15.89 -34.84 -8.33
C ALA A 893 14.95 -34.33 -9.46
N SER A 894 14.03 -35.19 -9.94
CA SER A 894 12.95 -34.84 -10.88
C SER A 894 11.82 -34.01 -10.22
N GLU A 895 11.66 -34.13 -8.90
CA GLU A 895 10.59 -33.49 -8.14
C GLU A 895 10.93 -32.08 -7.65
N THR A 896 12.10 -31.52 -7.94
CA THR A 896 12.48 -30.14 -7.59
C THR A 896 12.43 -29.14 -8.75
N GLU A 897 12.20 -29.60 -9.99
CA GLU A 897 12.06 -28.75 -11.19
C GLU A 897 10.91 -27.71 -11.08
N TRP A 898 9.90 -27.98 -10.25
CA TRP A 898 8.82 -27.02 -9.98
C TRP A 898 9.28 -25.82 -9.14
N LEU A 899 10.36 -25.94 -8.37
CA LEU A 899 10.92 -24.82 -7.60
C LEU A 899 11.39 -23.73 -8.55
N GLU A 900 12.03 -24.07 -9.66
CA GLU A 900 12.48 -23.08 -10.65
C GLU A 900 11.33 -22.38 -11.38
N LYS A 901 10.16 -23.02 -11.46
CA LYS A 901 8.95 -22.46 -12.07
C LYS A 901 8.22 -21.53 -11.10
N SER A 902 8.33 -20.22 -11.34
CA SER A 902 7.52 -19.24 -10.62
C SER A 902 6.01 -19.48 -10.83
N MET A 903 5.17 -18.98 -9.91
CA MET A 903 3.70 -19.08 -10.06
C MET A 903 3.23 -18.44 -11.37
N PHE A 904 3.88 -17.36 -11.83
CA PHE A 904 3.59 -16.78 -13.15
C PHE A 904 3.81 -17.80 -14.27
N HIS A 905 4.95 -18.49 -14.28
CA HIS A 905 5.28 -19.49 -15.28
C HIS A 905 4.25 -20.63 -15.22
N TYR A 906 4.06 -21.23 -14.04
CA TYR A 906 3.09 -22.31 -13.83
C TYR A 906 1.67 -21.95 -14.31
N LEU A 907 1.17 -20.76 -13.93
CA LEU A 907 -0.15 -20.31 -14.38
C LEU A 907 -0.19 -20.09 -15.90
N PHE A 908 0.89 -19.60 -16.49
CA PHE A 908 0.97 -19.28 -17.92
C PHE A 908 1.08 -20.52 -18.81
N SER A 909 1.94 -21.49 -18.48
CA SER A 909 2.21 -22.65 -19.33
C SER A 909 1.24 -23.80 -19.10
N GLU A 910 0.70 -23.93 -17.88
CA GLU A 910 -0.07 -25.11 -17.45
C GLU A 910 -1.49 -24.71 -17.05
N ARG A 911 -1.65 -24.05 -15.90
CA ARG A 911 -2.98 -23.95 -15.24
C ARG A 911 -4.00 -23.13 -16.02
N LEU A 912 -3.70 -21.89 -16.40
CA LEU A 912 -4.67 -21.05 -17.11
C LEU A 912 -4.87 -21.52 -18.56
N LYS A 913 -3.88 -22.20 -19.14
CA LYS A 913 -4.03 -22.87 -20.44
C LYS A 913 -5.09 -23.95 -20.40
N THR A 914 -5.07 -24.82 -19.39
CA THR A 914 -6.10 -25.85 -19.20
C THR A 914 -7.48 -25.25 -18.97
N LEU A 915 -7.57 -24.15 -18.20
CA LEU A 915 -8.84 -23.46 -17.98
C LEU A 915 -9.39 -22.84 -19.28
N GLU A 916 -8.56 -22.15 -20.05
CA GLU A 916 -8.91 -21.61 -21.38
C GLU A 916 -9.44 -22.69 -22.33
N GLU A 917 -8.80 -23.85 -22.35
CA GLU A 917 -9.22 -24.99 -23.18
C GLU A 917 -10.61 -25.51 -22.78
N GLY A 918 -10.90 -25.50 -21.48
CA GLY A 918 -12.18 -25.95 -20.91
C GLY A 918 -13.32 -24.95 -21.07
N ASP A 919 -13.12 -23.68 -20.71
CA ASP A 919 -14.20 -22.67 -20.64
C ASP A 919 -14.20 -21.63 -21.77
N LYS A 920 -13.18 -21.64 -22.64
CA LYS A 920 -13.01 -20.72 -23.79
C LYS A 920 -12.87 -19.24 -23.41
N ILE A 921 -12.55 -18.93 -22.16
CA ILE A 921 -12.25 -17.55 -21.72
C ILE A 921 -10.75 -17.31 -21.84
N THR A 922 -10.35 -16.39 -22.71
CA THR A 922 -8.95 -15.95 -22.84
C THR A 922 -8.45 -15.31 -21.55
N ARG A 923 -7.33 -15.81 -21.04
CA ARG A 923 -6.65 -15.36 -19.83
C ARG A 923 -5.19 -15.01 -20.06
N ARG A 924 -4.58 -15.47 -21.16
CA ARG A 924 -3.14 -15.33 -21.44
C ARG A 924 -2.91 -14.60 -22.75
N VAL A 925 -2.02 -13.61 -22.73
CA VAL A 925 -1.58 -12.88 -23.93
C VAL A 925 -0.07 -12.65 -23.89
N THR A 926 0.60 -12.90 -25.01
CA THR A 926 2.02 -12.54 -25.21
C THR A 926 2.12 -11.37 -26.19
N LEU A 927 2.87 -10.34 -25.79
CA LEU A 927 3.17 -9.18 -26.64
C LEU A 927 4.21 -9.56 -27.70
N ASP A 928 3.99 -9.13 -28.94
CA ASP A 928 4.71 -9.62 -30.13
C ASP A 928 5.60 -8.56 -30.82
N LYS A 929 5.71 -7.36 -30.26
CA LYS A 929 6.50 -6.26 -30.83
C LYS A 929 7.32 -5.54 -29.77
N GLN A 930 8.62 -5.41 -29.99
CA GLN A 930 9.56 -4.67 -29.13
C GLN A 930 9.95 -3.31 -29.71
N TYR A 931 10.19 -2.34 -28.83
CA TYR A 931 10.49 -0.94 -29.17
C TYR A 931 11.85 -0.45 -28.63
N ARG A 932 12.64 -1.34 -28.02
CA ARG A 932 13.89 -1.01 -27.33
C ARG A 932 15.12 -1.12 -28.23
N MET A 933 15.22 -2.19 -29.01
CA MET A 933 16.45 -2.63 -29.65
C MET A 933 16.37 -2.52 -31.16
N HIS A 934 17.51 -2.38 -31.81
CA HIS A 934 17.63 -2.59 -33.26
C HIS A 934 17.03 -3.93 -33.70
N GLU A 935 16.34 -3.96 -34.84
CA GLU A 935 15.63 -5.13 -35.40
C GLU A 935 16.47 -6.42 -35.37
N LEU A 936 17.68 -6.38 -35.95
CA LEU A 936 18.64 -7.51 -35.94
C LEU A 936 18.90 -8.09 -34.54
N LEU A 937 19.07 -7.25 -33.51
CA LEU A 937 19.25 -7.71 -32.13
C LEU A 937 17.93 -8.25 -31.56
N GLY A 938 16.80 -7.60 -31.87
CA GLY A 938 15.47 -8.05 -31.46
C GLY A 938 15.14 -9.45 -32.01
N GLU A 939 15.41 -9.69 -33.28
CA GLU A 939 15.25 -11.01 -33.91
C GLU A 939 16.17 -12.05 -33.29
N PHE A 940 17.43 -11.69 -33.03
CA PHE A 940 18.37 -12.56 -32.33
C PHE A 940 17.83 -12.97 -30.95
N ILE A 941 17.33 -12.01 -30.16
CA ILE A 941 16.78 -12.29 -28.82
C ILE A 941 15.51 -13.13 -28.91
N SER A 942 14.60 -12.77 -29.82
CA SER A 942 13.34 -13.50 -30.06
C SER A 942 13.60 -14.96 -30.40
N ARG A 943 14.48 -15.22 -31.38
CA ARG A 943 14.84 -16.57 -31.82
C ARG A 943 15.46 -17.39 -30.71
N ASN A 944 16.44 -16.82 -30.01
CA ASN A 944 17.19 -17.56 -29.01
C ASN A 944 16.40 -17.78 -27.74
N PHE A 945 15.79 -16.74 -27.18
CA PHE A 945 15.30 -16.79 -25.80
C PHE A 945 13.80 -17.07 -25.67
N TYR A 946 13.06 -17.06 -26.78
CA TYR A 946 11.59 -17.20 -26.79
C TYR A 946 11.15 -18.28 -27.78
N GLU A 947 11.33 -18.06 -29.09
CA GLU A 947 10.89 -18.98 -30.17
C GLU A 947 11.49 -20.40 -30.03
N ARG A 948 12.71 -20.51 -29.50
CA ARG A 948 13.38 -21.79 -29.23
C ARG A 948 12.61 -22.67 -28.22
N PHE A 949 11.87 -22.07 -27.29
CA PHE A 949 11.11 -22.80 -26.27
C PHE A 949 9.63 -22.91 -26.62
N ASP A 950 9.04 -21.81 -27.09
CA ASP A 950 7.66 -21.77 -27.55
C ASP A 950 7.56 -20.83 -28.77
N PRO A 951 7.26 -21.36 -29.98
CA PRO A 951 7.11 -20.55 -31.17
C PRO A 951 6.05 -19.44 -31.07
N SER A 952 5.06 -19.59 -30.18
CA SER A 952 4.02 -18.58 -29.96
C SER A 952 4.53 -17.35 -29.19
N GLU A 953 5.69 -17.43 -28.53
CA GLU A 953 6.33 -16.32 -27.82
C GLU A 953 7.20 -15.43 -28.72
N LYS A 954 7.24 -15.71 -30.02
CA LYS A 954 7.99 -14.94 -31.00
C LYS A 954 7.53 -13.48 -31.03
N PHE A 955 8.49 -12.57 -30.98
CA PHE A 955 8.26 -11.13 -31.19
C PHE A 955 9.18 -10.57 -32.29
N GLY A 956 8.78 -9.44 -32.86
CA GLY A 956 9.55 -8.69 -33.86
C GLY A 956 9.77 -7.23 -33.47
N SER A 957 10.34 -6.43 -34.38
CA SER A 957 10.52 -4.99 -34.15
C SER A 957 9.22 -4.20 -34.37
N GLY A 958 8.94 -3.27 -33.47
CA GLY A 958 7.90 -2.24 -33.58
C GLY A 958 8.42 -0.88 -34.05
N ARG A 959 9.75 -0.74 -34.24
CA ARG A 959 10.42 0.48 -34.73
C ARG A 959 11.37 0.16 -35.88
N PRO A 960 11.58 1.09 -36.82
CA PRO A 960 12.53 0.89 -37.91
C PRO A 960 13.98 0.86 -37.39
N ALA A 961 14.87 0.18 -38.12
CA ALA A 961 16.30 0.10 -37.80
C ALA A 961 16.99 1.48 -37.68
N GLU A 962 16.52 2.46 -38.46
CA GLU A 962 17.03 3.84 -38.51
C GLU A 962 16.99 4.56 -37.15
N ASP A 963 16.05 4.19 -36.29
CA ASP A 963 15.90 4.76 -34.94
C ASP A 963 17.04 4.37 -33.98
N PHE A 964 17.83 3.35 -34.33
CA PHE A 964 18.85 2.75 -33.47
C PHE A 964 20.27 2.93 -34.01
N VAL A 965 20.46 3.77 -35.02
CA VAL A 965 21.77 4.01 -35.63
C VAL A 965 22.73 4.68 -34.64
N HIS A 966 23.99 4.28 -34.72
CA HIS A 966 25.13 4.90 -34.04
C HIS A 966 26.32 4.99 -34.98
N ALA A 967 27.25 5.92 -34.69
CA ALA A 967 28.45 6.16 -35.50
C ALA A 967 29.73 5.87 -34.69
N LEU A 968 29.70 4.82 -33.86
CA LEU A 968 30.87 4.47 -33.05
C LEU A 968 31.99 3.90 -33.94
N PRO A 969 33.26 4.28 -33.69
CA PRO A 969 34.41 3.76 -34.44
C PRO A 969 34.48 2.24 -34.41
N ASP A 970 35.03 1.66 -35.48
CA ASP A 970 35.34 0.23 -35.65
C ASP A 970 34.15 -0.73 -35.74
N THR A 971 32.91 -0.26 -35.52
CA THR A 971 31.71 -1.11 -35.62
C THR A 971 31.03 -1.07 -36.99
N GLY A 972 31.43 -0.16 -37.88
CA GLY A 972 30.73 0.06 -39.15
C GLY A 972 29.25 0.44 -39.00
N GLY A 973 28.86 1.01 -37.85
CA GLY A 973 27.46 1.32 -37.51
C GLY A 973 26.58 0.10 -37.25
N LYS A 974 27.16 -1.10 -37.12
CA LYS A 974 26.43 -2.34 -36.86
C LYS A 974 26.03 -2.45 -35.39
N PRO A 975 24.84 -3.01 -35.08
CA PRO A 975 24.28 -3.06 -33.73
C PRO A 975 24.84 -4.20 -32.85
N ALA A 976 25.69 -5.06 -33.40
CA ALA A 976 26.31 -6.17 -32.67
C ALA A 976 27.83 -6.11 -32.89
N ALA A 977 28.61 -6.45 -31.87
CA ALA A 977 30.05 -6.63 -31.99
C ALA A 977 30.56 -7.68 -30.99
N TRP A 978 31.62 -8.38 -31.37
CA TRP A 978 32.36 -9.27 -30.47
C TRP A 978 33.78 -8.76 -30.28
N LEU A 979 34.17 -8.41 -29.06
CA LEU A 979 35.56 -8.08 -28.75
C LEU A 979 36.29 -9.37 -28.32
N ALA A 980 37.06 -9.94 -29.25
CA ALA A 980 37.71 -11.22 -29.08
C ALA A 980 38.89 -11.08 -28.12
N VAL A 981 38.88 -11.85 -27.03
CA VAL A 981 39.97 -11.90 -26.05
C VAL A 981 40.44 -13.36 -25.90
N PRO A 982 41.34 -13.83 -26.77
CA PRO A 982 41.84 -15.21 -26.72
C PRO A 982 42.53 -15.57 -25.40
N VAL A 983 42.56 -16.85 -25.05
CA VAL A 983 43.16 -17.34 -23.79
C VAL A 983 44.63 -16.94 -23.62
N GLU A 984 45.37 -16.81 -24.73
CA GLU A 984 46.79 -16.45 -24.79
C GLU A 984 47.07 -15.05 -24.23
N LYS A 985 46.07 -14.16 -24.26
CA LYS A 985 46.16 -12.79 -23.73
C LYS A 985 45.99 -12.74 -22.21
N GLY A 986 45.48 -13.81 -21.59
CA GLY A 986 45.36 -13.92 -20.14
C GLY A 986 44.21 -14.82 -19.68
N LYS A 987 44.49 -15.64 -18.65
CA LYS A 987 43.53 -16.55 -18.02
C LYS A 987 42.62 -15.83 -17.02
N HIS A 988 41.44 -16.39 -16.77
CA HIS A 988 40.62 -16.00 -15.63
C HIS A 988 41.22 -16.51 -14.30
N ARG A 989 40.95 -15.84 -13.19
CA ARG A 989 41.42 -16.23 -11.85
C ARG A 989 40.37 -15.99 -10.77
N ARG A 990 40.43 -16.75 -9.67
CA ARG A 990 39.53 -16.58 -8.51
C ARG A 990 39.80 -15.26 -7.79
N SER A 991 38.73 -14.64 -7.31
CA SER A 991 38.76 -13.50 -6.39
C SER A 991 37.67 -13.73 -5.33
N GLY A 992 38.08 -14.19 -4.14
CA GLY A 992 37.16 -14.73 -3.14
C GLY A 992 36.34 -15.90 -3.71
N THR A 993 35.01 -15.83 -3.58
CA THR A 993 34.07 -16.80 -4.18
C THR A 993 33.73 -16.52 -5.64
N SER A 994 34.24 -15.42 -6.21
CA SER A 994 33.92 -14.96 -7.58
C SER A 994 35.10 -15.15 -8.55
N TRP A 995 34.95 -14.66 -9.78
CA TRP A 995 35.96 -14.77 -10.84
C TRP A 995 36.23 -13.41 -11.48
N ILE A 996 37.48 -13.19 -11.88
CA ILE A 996 37.91 -12.03 -12.65
C ILE A 996 38.77 -12.45 -13.85
N ARG A 997 38.71 -11.66 -14.92
CA ARG A 997 39.62 -11.76 -16.05
C ARG A 997 40.22 -10.37 -16.32
N PRO A 998 41.42 -10.08 -15.78
CA PRO A 998 41.99 -8.74 -15.79
C PRO A 998 42.19 -8.14 -17.18
N ILE A 999 42.59 -8.97 -18.17
CA ILE A 999 42.81 -8.52 -19.54
C ILE A 999 41.50 -8.07 -20.19
N GLU A 1000 40.42 -8.81 -19.96
CA GLU A 1000 39.08 -8.48 -20.46
C GLU A 1000 38.59 -7.16 -19.88
N ALA A 1001 38.77 -6.95 -18.57
CA ALA A 1001 38.44 -5.69 -17.92
C ALA A 1001 39.23 -4.51 -18.52
N THR A 1002 40.53 -4.70 -18.76
CA THR A 1002 41.40 -3.67 -19.33
C THR A 1002 40.96 -3.27 -20.74
N LEU A 1003 40.59 -4.25 -21.56
CA LEU A 1003 40.10 -4.00 -22.93
C LEU A 1003 38.72 -3.33 -22.94
N ILE A 1004 37.81 -3.75 -22.06
CA ILE A 1004 36.51 -3.09 -21.87
C ILE A 1004 36.73 -1.62 -21.51
N VAL A 1005 37.56 -1.33 -20.50
CA VAL A 1005 37.84 0.05 -20.06
C VAL A 1005 38.44 0.88 -21.18
N ARG A 1006 39.42 0.32 -21.91
CA ARG A 1006 40.04 1.01 -23.05
C ARG A 1006 39.02 1.35 -24.14
N GLN A 1007 38.20 0.40 -24.56
CA GLN A 1007 37.20 0.60 -25.60
C GLN A 1007 36.09 1.55 -25.16
N LEU A 1008 35.60 1.38 -23.93
CA LEU A 1008 34.57 2.22 -23.32
C LEU A 1008 35.03 3.68 -23.26
N LEU A 1009 36.25 3.94 -22.79
CA LEU A 1009 36.80 5.30 -22.74
C LEU A 1009 37.00 5.89 -24.14
N ALA A 1010 37.44 5.09 -25.12
CA ALA A 1010 37.58 5.55 -26.50
C ALA A 1010 36.24 6.00 -27.09
N TRP A 1011 35.17 5.24 -26.87
CA TRP A 1011 33.83 5.57 -27.36
C TRP A 1011 33.13 6.66 -26.57
N MET A 1012 33.26 6.70 -25.24
CA MET A 1012 32.68 7.78 -24.43
C MET A 1012 33.28 9.15 -24.74
N ASN A 1013 34.54 9.19 -25.19
CA ASN A 1013 35.25 10.43 -25.49
C ASN A 1013 35.19 10.85 -26.96
N CYS A 1014 34.68 9.99 -27.86
CA CYS A 1014 34.49 10.37 -29.26
C CYS A 1014 33.22 11.19 -29.45
N GLU A 1015 33.13 11.95 -30.55
CA GLU A 1015 31.98 12.82 -30.83
C GLU A 1015 30.67 12.03 -30.92
N ALA A 1016 30.69 10.86 -31.56
CA ALA A 1016 29.52 9.99 -31.70
C ALA A 1016 29.01 9.39 -30.37
N GLY A 1017 29.83 9.35 -29.32
CA GLY A 1017 29.49 8.78 -28.02
C GLY A 1017 29.16 9.80 -26.93
N LYS A 1018 29.20 11.11 -27.22
CA LYS A 1018 28.92 12.17 -26.23
C LYS A 1018 27.53 12.05 -25.62
N ASP A 1019 26.52 11.81 -26.45
CA ASP A 1019 25.11 11.74 -26.04
C ASP A 1019 24.61 10.31 -25.79
N LEU A 1020 25.50 9.32 -25.85
CA LEU A 1020 25.15 7.92 -25.62
C LEU A 1020 25.32 7.53 -24.15
N THR A 1021 24.44 6.63 -23.72
CA THR A 1021 24.51 5.97 -22.41
C THR A 1021 25.17 4.59 -22.52
N PHE A 1022 25.97 4.24 -21.53
CA PHE A 1022 26.79 3.02 -21.54
C PHE A 1022 26.49 2.13 -20.33
N GLY A 1023 26.41 0.83 -20.56
CA GLY A 1023 26.28 -0.20 -19.53
C GLY A 1023 27.41 -1.22 -19.63
N VAL A 1024 27.98 -1.63 -18.50
CA VAL A 1024 28.90 -2.77 -18.43
C VAL A 1024 28.34 -3.83 -17.49
N ILE A 1025 28.02 -4.99 -18.06
CA ILE A 1025 27.40 -6.12 -17.38
C ILE A 1025 28.42 -7.25 -17.26
N SER A 1026 28.53 -7.83 -16.07
CA SER A 1026 29.23 -9.10 -15.85
C SER A 1026 28.40 -10.05 -14.99
N PHE A 1027 28.53 -11.35 -15.21
CA PHE A 1027 27.95 -12.36 -14.33
C PHE A 1027 28.67 -12.50 -12.98
N TYR A 1028 29.84 -11.86 -12.84
CA TYR A 1028 30.70 -11.96 -11.67
C TYR A 1028 30.88 -10.60 -11.01
N LYS A 1029 30.41 -10.46 -9.77
CA LYS A 1029 30.48 -9.22 -8.99
C LYS A 1029 31.92 -8.68 -8.90
N ALA A 1030 32.90 -9.56 -8.67
CA ALA A 1030 34.30 -9.16 -8.58
C ALA A 1030 34.85 -8.58 -9.91
N GLN A 1031 34.37 -9.05 -11.05
CA GLN A 1031 34.77 -8.50 -12.36
C GLN A 1031 34.17 -7.11 -12.56
N ALA A 1032 32.88 -6.92 -12.24
CA ALA A 1032 32.23 -5.62 -12.32
C ALA A 1032 32.91 -4.59 -11.39
N GLU A 1033 33.26 -4.98 -10.17
CA GLU A 1033 34.02 -4.14 -9.25
C GLU A 1033 35.43 -3.84 -9.75
N TYR A 1034 36.12 -4.83 -10.32
CA TYR A 1034 37.45 -4.64 -10.89
C TYR A 1034 37.45 -3.66 -12.08
N ILE A 1035 36.44 -3.72 -12.95
CA ILE A 1035 36.23 -2.75 -14.03
C ILE A 1035 35.94 -1.35 -13.46
N ARG A 1036 35.06 -1.27 -12.45
CA ARG A 1036 34.73 0.01 -11.79
C ARG A 1036 35.96 0.66 -11.17
N GLN A 1037 36.80 -0.11 -10.49
CA GLN A 1037 38.05 0.37 -9.89
C GLN A 1037 39.02 0.94 -10.93
N GLN A 1038 39.13 0.32 -12.11
CA GLN A 1038 39.99 0.84 -13.19
C GLN A 1038 39.50 2.17 -13.78
N LEU A 1039 38.21 2.49 -13.67
CA LEU A 1039 37.61 3.73 -14.18
C LEU A 1039 37.66 4.89 -13.18
N GLY A 1040 38.02 4.65 -11.92
CA GLY A 1040 38.11 5.68 -10.88
C GLY A 1040 36.79 6.45 -10.71
N THR A 1041 36.87 7.78 -10.61
CA THR A 1041 35.70 8.66 -10.41
C THR A 1041 34.67 8.62 -11.53
N LEU A 1042 35.06 8.23 -12.76
CA LEU A 1042 34.10 8.03 -13.86
C LEU A 1042 33.18 6.84 -13.61
N GLY A 1043 33.63 5.84 -12.84
CA GLY A 1043 32.83 4.69 -12.43
C GLY A 1043 31.76 4.99 -11.39
N GLU A 1044 31.72 6.23 -10.86
CA GLU A 1044 30.72 6.71 -9.89
C GLU A 1044 29.58 7.51 -10.54
N ASN A 1045 29.68 7.84 -11.85
CA ASN A 1045 28.64 8.58 -12.58
C ASN A 1045 27.56 7.67 -13.17
N ASP A 1046 26.65 7.23 -12.30
CA ASP A 1046 25.56 6.30 -12.61
C ASP A 1046 24.56 6.77 -13.69
N LYS A 1047 24.55 8.06 -14.08
CA LYS A 1047 23.62 8.58 -15.10
C LYS A 1047 24.06 8.28 -16.53
N ARG A 1048 25.37 8.27 -16.79
CA ARG A 1048 25.92 8.07 -18.15
C ARG A 1048 26.57 6.71 -18.31
N LEU A 1049 27.13 6.16 -17.22
CA LEU A 1049 27.79 4.87 -17.19
C LEU A 1049 27.32 4.06 -15.98
N ARG A 1050 26.75 2.89 -16.23
CA ARG A 1050 26.40 1.92 -15.19
C ARG A 1050 27.33 0.72 -15.31
N ILE A 1051 27.82 0.21 -14.18
CA ILE A 1051 28.62 -1.03 -14.12
C ILE A 1051 28.04 -1.90 -13.02
N GLY A 1052 27.89 -3.20 -13.26
CA GLY A 1052 27.26 -4.08 -12.28
C GLY A 1052 27.00 -5.50 -12.76
N THR A 1053 26.29 -6.26 -11.92
CA THR A 1053 25.86 -7.61 -12.24
C THR A 1053 24.56 -7.61 -13.05
N VAL A 1054 24.25 -8.71 -13.71
CA VAL A 1054 23.01 -8.89 -14.50
C VAL A 1054 21.76 -8.48 -13.70
N ASP A 1055 21.63 -8.94 -12.45
CA ASP A 1055 20.50 -8.66 -11.57
C ASP A 1055 20.32 -7.15 -11.27
N SER A 1056 21.41 -6.38 -11.23
CA SER A 1056 21.38 -4.93 -10.99
C SER A 1056 20.97 -4.09 -12.21
N PHE A 1057 20.91 -4.70 -13.39
CA PHE A 1057 20.55 -4.06 -14.66
C PHE A 1057 19.08 -4.30 -15.07
N GLN A 1058 18.33 -5.06 -14.28
CA GLN A 1058 16.93 -5.29 -14.62
C GLN A 1058 16.12 -3.99 -14.61
N GLY A 1059 15.21 -3.87 -15.57
CA GLY A 1059 14.40 -2.67 -15.76
C GLY A 1059 15.16 -1.50 -16.42
N MET A 1060 16.49 -1.57 -16.49
CA MET A 1060 17.34 -0.54 -17.10
C MET A 1060 17.58 -0.82 -18.59
N GLU A 1061 17.96 0.24 -19.31
CA GLU A 1061 18.33 0.20 -20.72
C GLU A 1061 19.37 1.27 -21.04
N PHE A 1062 20.32 0.94 -21.91
CA PHE A 1062 21.45 1.79 -22.29
C PHE A 1062 21.61 1.78 -23.81
N ASP A 1063 22.16 2.83 -24.40
CA ASP A 1063 22.41 2.85 -25.84
C ASP A 1063 23.42 1.78 -26.24
N VAL A 1064 24.48 1.63 -25.44
CA VAL A 1064 25.58 0.68 -25.66
C VAL A 1064 25.76 -0.19 -24.43
N VAL A 1065 25.84 -1.50 -24.61
CA VAL A 1065 26.09 -2.46 -23.51
C VAL A 1065 27.31 -3.32 -23.83
N PHE A 1066 28.24 -3.40 -22.88
CA PHE A 1066 29.33 -4.37 -22.85
C PHE A 1066 28.94 -5.54 -21.93
N LEU A 1067 29.04 -6.77 -22.45
CA LEU A 1067 28.86 -8.00 -21.68
C LEU A 1067 30.20 -8.71 -21.53
N SER A 1068 30.71 -8.76 -20.31
CA SER A 1068 31.95 -9.46 -19.94
C SER A 1068 31.66 -10.93 -19.61
N THR A 1069 32.16 -11.86 -20.42
CA THR A 1069 31.95 -13.31 -20.21
C THR A 1069 32.88 -13.92 -19.17
N VAL A 1070 34.07 -13.34 -18.96
CA VAL A 1070 35.11 -13.72 -17.97
C VAL A 1070 35.71 -15.12 -18.17
N ARG A 1071 34.91 -16.14 -18.44
CA ARG A 1071 35.34 -17.53 -18.57
C ARG A 1071 36.12 -17.74 -19.85
N THR A 1072 37.07 -18.68 -19.82
CA THR A 1072 37.94 -19.06 -20.94
C THR A 1072 38.32 -20.53 -20.77
N VAL A 1073 38.65 -21.21 -21.86
CA VAL A 1073 38.95 -22.65 -21.86
C VAL A 1073 40.26 -22.91 -21.11
N PRO A 1074 40.28 -23.80 -20.09
CA PRO A 1074 41.52 -24.18 -19.43
C PRO A 1074 42.47 -24.92 -20.37
N GLN A 1075 43.76 -24.63 -20.24
CA GLN A 1075 44.80 -25.31 -21.00
C GLN A 1075 44.84 -26.80 -20.62
N HIS A 1076 44.62 -27.70 -21.59
CA HIS A 1076 44.42 -29.15 -21.37
C HIS A 1076 43.17 -29.51 -20.57
N TRP A 1077 42.06 -28.82 -20.82
CA TRP A 1077 40.77 -29.19 -20.23
C TRP A 1077 40.44 -30.67 -20.54
N LYS A 1078 40.21 -31.43 -19.48
CA LYS A 1078 39.61 -32.76 -19.54
C LYS A 1078 38.40 -32.75 -18.61
N PRO A 1079 37.25 -33.28 -19.05
CA PRO A 1079 36.08 -33.37 -18.20
C PRO A 1079 36.40 -34.25 -16.99
N ALA A 1080 36.08 -33.77 -15.80
CA ALA A 1080 36.28 -34.51 -14.55
C ALA A 1080 35.22 -35.61 -14.35
N THR A 1081 34.07 -35.45 -14.99
CA THR A 1081 32.91 -36.34 -14.91
C THR A 1081 32.34 -36.56 -16.30
N TYR A 1082 31.60 -37.65 -16.52
CA TYR A 1082 30.91 -37.90 -17.81
C TYR A 1082 29.57 -37.16 -17.92
N ASP A 1083 29.11 -36.57 -16.82
CA ASP A 1083 27.90 -35.76 -16.77
C ASP A 1083 28.11 -34.45 -17.54
N ARG A 1084 27.26 -34.20 -18.54
CA ARG A 1084 27.39 -33.04 -19.43
C ARG A 1084 27.00 -31.74 -18.73
N GLU A 1085 26.05 -31.76 -17.80
CA GLU A 1085 25.63 -30.58 -17.05
C GLU A 1085 26.74 -30.13 -16.10
N GLU A 1086 27.36 -31.07 -15.37
CA GLU A 1086 28.51 -30.75 -14.51
C GLU A 1086 29.70 -30.25 -15.32
N GLN A 1087 29.97 -30.84 -16.49
CA GLN A 1087 31.01 -30.36 -17.41
C GLN A 1087 30.74 -28.91 -17.86
N ALA A 1088 29.50 -28.62 -18.26
CA ALA A 1088 29.09 -27.29 -18.70
C ALA A 1088 29.19 -26.27 -17.55
N GLN A 1089 28.71 -26.62 -16.36
CA GLN A 1089 28.81 -25.77 -15.17
C GLN A 1089 30.27 -25.51 -14.77
N SER A 1090 31.13 -26.51 -14.89
CA SER A 1090 32.57 -26.39 -14.63
C SER A 1090 33.28 -25.51 -15.66
N LEU A 1091 32.87 -25.53 -16.93
CA LEU A 1091 33.51 -24.77 -18.00
C LEU A 1091 32.95 -23.32 -18.08
N PHE A 1092 31.63 -23.18 -18.21
CA PHE A 1092 30.92 -21.94 -18.49
C PHE A 1092 30.39 -21.23 -17.24
N GLY A 1093 30.19 -21.95 -16.13
CA GLY A 1093 29.67 -21.39 -14.88
C GLY A 1093 28.35 -20.64 -15.07
N HIS A 1094 28.28 -19.40 -14.57
CA HIS A 1094 27.05 -18.60 -14.63
C HIS A 1094 26.56 -18.26 -16.05
N LEU A 1095 27.35 -18.52 -17.10
CA LEU A 1095 26.92 -18.31 -18.49
C LEU A 1095 25.84 -19.31 -18.91
N CYS A 1096 25.74 -20.48 -18.25
CA CYS A 1096 24.67 -21.47 -18.46
C CYS A 1096 23.29 -20.96 -18.00
N LEU A 1097 23.24 -19.88 -17.21
CA LEU A 1097 22.01 -19.36 -16.63
C LEU A 1097 21.20 -18.60 -17.68
N TYR A 1098 20.36 -19.34 -18.40
CA TYR A 1098 19.68 -18.90 -19.62
C TYR A 1098 18.90 -17.58 -19.46
N ASN A 1099 18.12 -17.45 -18.38
CA ASN A 1099 17.33 -16.26 -18.06
C ASN A 1099 18.20 -15.02 -17.78
N ARG A 1100 19.35 -15.22 -17.13
CA ARG A 1100 20.34 -14.14 -16.89
C ARG A 1100 21.04 -13.76 -18.19
N LEU A 1101 21.32 -14.72 -19.06
CA LEU A 1101 21.88 -14.46 -20.38
C LEU A 1101 20.93 -13.63 -21.24
N ASN A 1102 19.64 -14.01 -21.32
CA ASN A 1102 18.58 -13.23 -21.99
C ASN A 1102 18.58 -11.77 -21.50
N VAL A 1103 18.55 -11.58 -20.18
CA VAL A 1103 18.54 -10.25 -19.54
C VAL A 1103 19.81 -9.48 -19.89
N SER A 1104 20.98 -10.10 -19.86
CA SER A 1104 22.26 -9.43 -20.15
C SER A 1104 22.40 -9.00 -21.61
N MET A 1105 21.78 -9.74 -22.54
CA MET A 1105 21.83 -9.50 -23.98
C MET A 1105 20.64 -8.66 -24.50
N SER A 1106 19.79 -8.11 -23.63
CA SER A 1106 18.58 -7.36 -24.02
C SER A 1106 18.44 -5.98 -23.34
N ARG A 1107 19.56 -5.40 -22.88
CA ARG A 1107 19.61 -4.08 -22.22
C ARG A 1107 20.06 -2.94 -23.14
N GLN A 1108 20.70 -3.27 -24.25
CA GLN A 1108 21.14 -2.32 -25.25
C GLN A 1108 19.97 -1.76 -26.06
N LYS A 1109 20.07 -0.52 -26.54
CA LYS A 1109 19.18 0.04 -27.57
C LYS A 1109 19.82 -0.05 -28.96
N LYS A 1110 21.08 0.38 -29.04
CA LYS A 1110 21.80 0.57 -30.31
C LYS A 1110 22.86 -0.50 -30.54
N LEU A 1111 23.70 -0.79 -29.54
CA LEU A 1111 24.87 -1.69 -29.70
C LEU A 1111 25.03 -2.66 -28.52
N LEU A 1112 25.12 -3.96 -28.81
CA LEU A 1112 25.61 -4.98 -27.87
C LEU A 1112 27.04 -5.37 -28.24
N VAL A 1113 27.96 -5.28 -27.28
CA VAL A 1113 29.33 -5.77 -27.39
C VAL A 1113 29.53 -6.90 -26.40
N VAL A 1114 29.76 -8.12 -26.89
CA VAL A 1114 30.19 -9.22 -26.03
C VAL A 1114 31.71 -9.29 -26.03
N VAL A 1115 32.31 -9.35 -24.84
CA VAL A 1115 33.76 -9.41 -24.65
C VAL A 1115 34.10 -10.76 -24.03
N GLY A 1116 34.91 -11.55 -24.73
CA GLY A 1116 35.17 -12.91 -24.29
C GLY A 1116 36.09 -13.69 -25.21
N ASP A 1117 36.42 -14.90 -24.78
CA ASP A 1117 37.22 -15.85 -25.52
C ASP A 1117 36.37 -16.64 -26.52
N PRO A 1118 36.55 -16.48 -27.85
CA PRO A 1118 35.77 -17.20 -28.86
C PRO A 1118 35.94 -18.72 -28.80
N SER A 1119 37.10 -19.22 -28.33
CA SER A 1119 37.35 -20.66 -28.24
C SER A 1119 36.42 -21.38 -27.26
N LEU A 1120 35.81 -20.63 -26.32
CA LEU A 1120 34.82 -21.16 -25.39
C LEU A 1120 33.51 -21.57 -26.09
N LEU A 1121 33.28 -21.08 -27.31
CA LEU A 1121 32.05 -21.32 -28.07
C LEU A 1121 32.16 -22.50 -29.04
N GLU A 1122 33.32 -23.15 -29.08
CA GLU A 1122 33.57 -24.29 -29.96
C GLU A 1122 33.06 -25.60 -29.34
N GLY A 1123 32.37 -26.40 -30.15
CA GLY A 1123 31.92 -27.75 -29.79
C GLY A 1123 30.48 -27.87 -29.29
N ASP A 1124 30.01 -29.12 -29.20
CA ASP A 1124 28.60 -29.45 -28.95
C ASP A 1124 28.13 -29.01 -27.55
N LEU A 1125 29.02 -28.99 -26.56
CA LEU A 1125 28.67 -28.55 -25.20
C LEU A 1125 28.29 -27.06 -25.16
N ALA A 1126 28.98 -26.21 -25.93
CA ALA A 1126 28.63 -24.79 -26.00
C ALA A 1126 27.30 -24.57 -26.75
N ALA A 1127 27.07 -25.34 -27.83
CA ALA A 1127 25.83 -25.28 -28.61
C ALA A 1127 24.60 -25.75 -27.81
N GLU A 1128 24.78 -26.57 -26.78
CA GLU A 1128 23.69 -27.06 -25.93
C GLU A 1128 23.44 -26.13 -24.72
N PHE A 1129 24.50 -25.74 -24.00
CA PHE A 1129 24.36 -25.04 -22.71
C PHE A 1129 24.48 -23.52 -22.78
N ILE A 1130 25.14 -22.96 -23.80
CA ILE A 1130 25.25 -21.51 -24.02
C ILE A 1130 24.93 -21.09 -25.47
N PRO A 1131 23.85 -21.61 -26.09
CA PRO A 1131 23.57 -21.41 -27.52
C PRO A 1131 23.40 -19.94 -27.90
N GLY A 1132 22.91 -19.10 -26.98
CA GLY A 1132 22.81 -17.66 -27.22
C GLY A 1132 24.16 -17.00 -27.51
N LEU A 1133 25.24 -17.38 -26.81
CA LEU A 1133 26.57 -16.84 -27.08
C LEU A 1133 27.15 -17.36 -28.40
N VAL A 1134 26.94 -18.64 -28.71
CA VAL A 1134 27.35 -19.27 -29.98
C VAL A 1134 26.68 -18.55 -31.16
N ASP A 1135 25.36 -18.38 -31.11
CA ASP A 1135 24.60 -17.73 -32.16
C ASP A 1135 24.95 -16.24 -32.28
N PHE A 1136 25.28 -15.56 -31.19
CA PHE A 1136 25.69 -14.15 -31.22
C PHE A 1136 27.09 -13.97 -31.81
N HIS A 1137 28.04 -14.84 -31.48
CA HIS A 1137 29.36 -14.82 -32.11
C HIS A 1137 29.26 -15.08 -33.62
N LYS A 1138 28.45 -16.08 -34.02
CA LYS A 1138 28.17 -16.34 -35.44
C LYS A 1138 27.58 -15.13 -36.15
N LEU A 1139 26.60 -14.46 -35.52
CA LEU A 1139 26.01 -13.22 -36.02
C LEU A 1139 27.07 -12.10 -36.19
N CYS A 1140 28.01 -11.95 -35.25
CA CYS A 1140 29.09 -10.97 -35.36
C CYS A 1140 30.07 -11.32 -36.49
N CYS A 1141 30.38 -12.61 -36.71
CA CYS A 1141 31.18 -13.07 -37.84
C CYS A 1141 30.50 -12.75 -39.18
N GLU A 1142 29.20 -13.05 -39.31
CA GLU A 1142 28.41 -12.76 -40.51
C GLU A 1142 28.31 -11.25 -40.81
N GLN A 1143 28.26 -10.42 -39.77
CA GLN A 1143 28.25 -8.96 -39.90
C GLN A 1143 29.65 -8.34 -40.05
N GLY A 1144 30.73 -9.12 -39.92
CA GLY A 1144 32.12 -8.64 -40.06
C GLY A 1144 32.59 -7.74 -38.91
N VAL A 1145 32.11 -7.97 -37.69
CA VAL A 1145 32.28 -7.09 -36.51
C VAL A 1145 32.86 -7.81 -35.30
N VAL A 1146 33.79 -8.73 -35.58
CA VAL A 1146 34.67 -9.31 -34.57
C VAL A 1146 35.89 -8.39 -34.46
N LEU A 1147 35.97 -7.65 -33.36
CA LEU A 1147 37.05 -6.72 -33.04
C LEU A 1147 38.21 -7.49 -32.42
N GLU A 1148 39.40 -7.38 -33.02
CA GLU A 1148 40.62 -7.99 -32.50
C GLU A 1148 41.27 -7.13 -31.40
N CYS A 1149 41.90 -7.79 -30.42
CA CYS A 1149 42.48 -7.18 -29.22
C CYS A 1149 43.96 -6.77 -29.29
#